data_AF-A0A1V6DCH6-F1
#
_entry.id   AF-A0A1V6DCH6-F1
#
_cell.length_a   1.000
_cell.length_b   1.000
_cell.length_c   1.000
_cell.angle_alpha   90.00
_cell.angle_beta   90.00
_cell.angle_gamma   90.00
#
_symmetry.space_group_name_H-M   'P 1'
#
loop_
_entity.id
_entity.type
_entity.pdbx_description
1 polymer ?
#
loop_
_entity_poly.entity_id
_entity_poly.type
_entity_poly.pdbx_seq_one_letter_code
_entity_poly.pdbx_strand_id
1 'polypeptide(L)'
;MTRIGKAVLYALVLSAWLSPSALWAVEEKAADESANIGLITQVRFTKEELTKLTNQLMEVADLLEKTEPETAKVLREAANQAQRSFIAEEMDQVEKHLRKGLMMLAARKEQNIQAALAEVLKILRQGALDINQRMEMLDKWTKALEELNQIIAKQKELERKSHVKNSADRLNQEMAAHSAALEAIVQEQKALLAEARKTPQGDDAVRKLAELRDAVAAVLEEQTKLTEITAKTPIAKLPLASTAQKEVGQNNQKVNDALKQAAGDKAIQKALDDAKGDSKAVQKAADKVASAGQEMKKASGHLDKTDPREAGKAQENAVADLKAAHEALSQALAQAGSQTPSGKLAQKQGELAQKTGELAKAVEKTAQESGTPTNASNLDKASDHMDQAKKDLTRQQPKQAQPSMEKALKELEDKKVELAELKRRVEEKAKDPSQQQSKEQDQLAGQTKDVADEVKKSDKSGNNASPQSMQNASGSMKKAGSQLSQGNSSQANQDQQKALEELEKARKDLEEAIAQERQAMQAESLVKIDQMLQKILTAQQEISSSTKEVYRKAGGKDGAYERAEQLKLTELSRGEGKLGEDVRKVTEMLKKEGSTQVFPTVLLEVEADLVNVQKLLSDRKAGDLTQAVQADVERNLIEMLDALRKEQSRRRKQQGGGGGGGGGGGGRQPLVPPVAELKMLRSLQKQILSRTLILNEQKPGAESALQQLRRDHDLLSERQAKVKNMTREMAEKMKAQSMHHGPGGM
;
A
#
# COMPACT_ATOMS: atom_id res chain seq x y z
N MET A 1 3.56 -20.03 -31.18
CA MET A 1 4.55 -18.95 -31.40
C MET A 1 3.81 -17.62 -31.33
N THR A 2 4.29 -16.67 -30.53
CA THR A 2 3.79 -15.28 -30.55
C THR A 2 3.99 -14.68 -31.94
N ARG A 3 3.18 -13.67 -32.33
CA ARG A 3 3.31 -13.00 -33.63
C ARG A 3 4.71 -12.37 -33.81
N ILE A 4 5.30 -11.87 -32.73
CA ILE A 4 6.72 -11.46 -32.65
C ILE A 4 7.66 -12.63 -32.94
N GLY A 5 7.37 -13.82 -32.40
CA GLY A 5 8.15 -15.03 -32.65
C GLY A 5 8.18 -15.43 -34.14
N LYS A 6 7.09 -15.21 -34.89
CA LYS A 6 7.08 -15.40 -36.35
C LYS A 6 7.93 -14.34 -37.06
N ALA A 7 7.82 -13.06 -36.68
CA ALA A 7 8.63 -11.99 -37.26
C ALA A 7 10.14 -12.17 -37.01
N VAL A 8 10.52 -12.57 -35.79
CA VAL A 8 11.92 -12.87 -35.42
C VAL A 8 12.45 -14.10 -36.16
N LEU A 9 11.61 -15.13 -36.36
CA LEU A 9 11.99 -16.32 -37.14
C LEU A 9 12.19 -15.97 -38.63
N TYR A 10 11.30 -15.14 -39.20
CA TYR A 10 11.42 -14.66 -40.57
C TYR A 10 12.67 -13.79 -40.79
N ALA A 11 12.94 -12.85 -39.88
CA ALA A 11 14.14 -12.01 -39.96
C ALA A 11 15.45 -12.81 -39.75
N LEU A 12 15.43 -13.87 -38.92
CA LEU A 12 16.54 -14.80 -38.80
C LEU A 12 16.77 -15.60 -40.09
N VAL A 13 15.71 -16.09 -40.73
CA VAL A 13 15.80 -16.81 -42.02
C VAL A 13 16.36 -15.90 -43.10
N LEU A 14 15.90 -14.65 -43.18
CA LEU A 14 16.45 -13.64 -44.09
C LEU A 14 17.94 -13.39 -43.82
N SER A 15 18.37 -13.25 -42.55
CA SER A 15 19.79 -13.06 -42.20
C SER A 15 20.68 -14.27 -42.52
N ALA A 16 20.16 -15.49 -42.40
CA ALA A 16 20.90 -16.72 -42.70
C ALA A 16 21.16 -16.86 -44.20
N TRP A 17 20.22 -16.42 -45.04
CA TRP A 17 20.33 -16.43 -46.50
C TRP A 17 21.33 -15.41 -47.06
N LEU A 18 21.74 -14.43 -46.25
CA LEU A 18 22.70 -13.36 -46.57
C LEU A 18 24.11 -13.64 -45.98
N SER A 19 24.40 -14.84 -45.48
CA SER A 19 25.67 -15.10 -44.76
C SER A 19 26.90 -15.06 -45.67
N PRO A 20 28.06 -14.53 -45.19
CA PRO A 20 29.29 -14.40 -45.99
C PRO A 20 29.80 -15.72 -46.57
N SER A 21 29.50 -16.85 -45.93
CA SER A 21 29.87 -18.21 -46.39
C SER A 21 29.29 -18.55 -47.77
N ALA A 22 28.14 -17.99 -48.15
CA ALA A 22 27.57 -18.17 -49.49
C ALA A 22 28.30 -17.34 -50.56
N LEU A 23 28.89 -16.21 -50.17
CA LEU A 23 29.69 -15.34 -51.04
C LEU A 23 31.16 -15.79 -51.12
N TRP A 24 31.74 -16.28 -50.02
CA TRP A 24 33.11 -16.80 -49.95
C TRP A 24 33.24 -18.19 -50.62
N ALA A 25 32.20 -19.02 -50.61
CA ALA A 25 32.19 -20.29 -51.37
C ALA A 25 32.15 -20.07 -52.89
N VAL A 26 31.84 -18.86 -53.36
CA VAL A 26 31.81 -18.48 -54.78
C VAL A 26 33.15 -17.90 -55.24
N GLU A 27 34.00 -17.43 -54.32
CA GLU A 27 35.34 -16.89 -54.64
C GLU A 27 36.27 -17.96 -55.25
N GLU A 28 36.02 -19.25 -54.95
CA GLU A 28 36.73 -20.38 -55.56
C GLU A 28 36.21 -20.74 -56.97
N LYS A 29 35.06 -20.18 -57.40
CA LYS A 29 34.41 -20.37 -58.71
C LYS A 29 34.16 -19.05 -59.45
N ALA A 30 35.14 -18.16 -59.46
CA ALA A 30 35.07 -16.90 -60.19
C ALA A 30 35.27 -17.10 -61.71
N ALA A 31 34.28 -17.68 -62.39
CA ALA A 31 34.21 -17.68 -63.86
C ALA A 31 32.80 -17.91 -64.46
N ASP A 32 31.72 -17.85 -63.68
CA ASP A 32 30.38 -18.16 -64.20
C ASP A 32 29.38 -17.01 -64.04
N GLU A 33 28.93 -16.48 -65.17
CA GLU A 33 27.87 -15.47 -65.28
C GLU A 33 26.55 -15.97 -64.67
N SER A 34 26.35 -17.30 -64.62
CA SER A 34 25.19 -17.95 -64.01
C SER A 34 25.12 -17.78 -62.48
N ALA A 35 26.27 -17.73 -61.79
CA ALA A 35 26.35 -17.57 -60.34
C ALA A 35 25.93 -16.15 -59.90
N ASN A 36 26.30 -15.13 -60.68
CA ASN A 36 25.88 -13.74 -60.45
C ASN A 36 24.37 -13.56 -60.66
N ILE A 37 23.78 -14.23 -61.65
CA ILE A 37 22.35 -14.19 -61.90
C ILE A 37 21.57 -14.81 -60.72
N GLY A 38 22.09 -15.90 -60.13
CA GLY A 38 21.55 -16.50 -58.91
C GLY A 38 21.57 -15.55 -57.71
N LEU A 39 22.72 -14.93 -57.42
CA LEU A 39 22.89 -13.95 -56.33
C LEU A 39 21.99 -12.72 -56.50
N ILE A 40 21.91 -12.17 -57.72
CA ILE A 40 21.02 -11.03 -58.04
C ILE A 40 19.55 -11.38 -57.77
N THR A 41 19.13 -12.59 -58.13
CA THR A 41 17.75 -13.05 -57.93
C THR A 41 17.45 -13.20 -56.43
N GLN A 42 18.40 -13.70 -55.66
CA GLN A 42 18.28 -13.87 -54.21
C GLN A 42 18.23 -12.54 -53.47
N VAL A 43 19.09 -11.57 -53.84
CA VAL A 43 19.07 -10.20 -53.26
C VAL A 43 17.73 -9.52 -53.52
N ARG A 44 17.20 -9.62 -54.75
CA ARG A 44 15.89 -9.04 -55.11
C ARG A 44 14.74 -9.66 -54.31
N PHE A 45 14.70 -10.99 -54.23
CA PHE A 45 13.70 -11.72 -53.44
C PHE A 45 13.75 -11.30 -51.96
N THR A 46 14.95 -11.22 -51.40
CA THR A 46 15.18 -10.83 -50.00
C THR A 46 14.70 -9.40 -49.73
N LYS A 47 14.93 -8.46 -50.66
CA LYS A 47 14.43 -7.08 -50.58
C LYS A 47 12.90 -7.03 -50.57
N GLU A 48 12.25 -7.77 -51.46
CA GLU A 48 10.78 -7.80 -51.55
C GLU A 48 10.15 -8.35 -50.26
N GLU A 49 10.73 -9.43 -49.71
CA GLU A 49 10.26 -10.01 -48.45
C GLU A 49 10.51 -9.10 -47.24
N LEU A 50 11.66 -8.40 -47.18
CA LEU A 50 11.94 -7.40 -46.14
C LEU A 50 10.95 -6.23 -46.19
N THR A 51 10.60 -5.77 -47.40
CA THR A 51 9.65 -4.67 -47.59
C THR A 51 8.25 -5.08 -47.12
N LYS A 52 7.80 -6.29 -47.49
CA LYS A 52 6.53 -6.86 -47.00
C LYS A 52 6.53 -7.00 -45.49
N LEU A 53 7.61 -7.53 -44.90
CA LEU A 53 7.74 -7.68 -43.46
C LEU A 53 7.62 -6.33 -42.75
N THR A 54 8.30 -5.30 -43.24
CA THR A 54 8.27 -3.95 -42.67
C THR A 54 6.85 -3.37 -42.66
N ASN A 55 6.10 -3.54 -43.75
CA ASN A 55 4.71 -3.11 -43.83
C ASN A 55 3.80 -3.90 -42.88
N GLN A 56 3.99 -5.21 -42.78
CA GLN A 56 3.24 -6.06 -41.85
C GLN A 56 3.53 -5.72 -40.38
N LEU A 57 4.77 -5.36 -40.04
CA LEU A 57 5.11 -4.91 -38.69
C LEU A 57 4.33 -3.65 -38.31
N MET A 58 4.17 -2.70 -39.25
CA MET A 58 3.38 -1.48 -39.04
C MET A 58 1.88 -1.79 -38.90
N GLU A 59 1.30 -2.60 -39.78
CA GLU A 59 -0.12 -2.99 -39.70
C GLU A 59 -0.45 -3.75 -38.41
N VAL A 60 0.42 -4.68 -38.02
CA VAL A 60 0.24 -5.44 -36.76
C VAL A 60 0.40 -4.52 -35.56
N ALA A 61 1.28 -3.52 -35.61
CA ALA A 61 1.38 -2.53 -34.56
C ALA A 61 0.09 -1.72 -34.40
N ASP A 62 -0.53 -1.27 -35.49
CA ASP A 62 -1.79 -0.51 -35.45
C ASP A 62 -2.93 -1.33 -34.83
N LEU A 63 -2.99 -2.64 -35.14
CA LEU A 63 -3.96 -3.56 -34.55
C LEU A 63 -3.72 -3.82 -33.05
N LEU A 64 -2.47 -3.76 -32.62
CA LEU A 64 -2.07 -4.00 -31.23
C LEU A 64 -2.05 -2.71 -30.39
N GLU A 65 -2.23 -1.53 -30.98
CA GLU A 65 -2.11 -0.25 -30.28
C GLU A 65 -3.03 -0.11 -29.07
N LYS A 66 -4.24 -0.68 -29.14
CA LYS A 66 -5.22 -0.62 -28.04
C LYS A 66 -5.12 -1.77 -27.05
N THR A 67 -4.55 -2.90 -27.45
CA THR A 67 -4.58 -4.16 -26.70
C THR A 67 -3.23 -4.56 -26.12
N GLU A 68 -2.14 -4.28 -26.84
CA GLU A 68 -0.75 -4.53 -26.46
C GLU A 68 0.15 -3.37 -26.94
N PRO A 69 0.03 -2.17 -26.33
CA PRO A 69 0.68 -0.94 -26.81
C PRO A 69 2.21 -1.05 -26.83
N GLU A 70 2.81 -1.78 -25.89
CA GLU A 70 4.26 -1.99 -25.87
C GLU A 70 4.75 -2.89 -27.01
N THR A 71 4.01 -3.96 -27.32
CA THR A 71 4.31 -4.79 -28.49
C THR A 71 4.20 -3.98 -29.77
N ALA A 72 3.15 -3.16 -29.90
CA ALA A 72 2.96 -2.28 -31.05
C ALA A 72 4.13 -1.31 -31.26
N LYS A 73 4.64 -0.71 -30.18
CA LYS A 73 5.81 0.20 -30.23
C LYS A 73 7.05 -0.50 -30.74
N VAL A 74 7.35 -1.70 -30.25
CA VAL A 74 8.53 -2.46 -30.67
C VAL A 74 8.47 -2.79 -32.17
N LEU A 75 7.28 -3.15 -32.67
CA LEU A 75 7.09 -3.44 -34.09
C LEU A 75 7.23 -2.18 -34.96
N ARG A 76 6.66 -1.03 -34.53
CA ARG A 76 6.84 0.27 -35.20
C ARG A 76 8.30 0.71 -35.22
N GLU A 77 8.99 0.62 -34.09
CA GLU A 77 10.38 1.06 -33.98
C GLU A 77 11.31 0.16 -34.84
N ALA A 78 11.06 -1.15 -34.86
CA ALA A 78 11.79 -2.06 -35.73
C ALA A 78 11.55 -1.77 -37.22
N ALA A 79 10.31 -1.51 -37.60
CA ALA A 79 9.96 -1.14 -38.98
C ALA A 79 10.60 0.19 -39.39
N ASN A 80 10.52 1.21 -38.52
CA ASN A 80 11.14 2.51 -38.72
C ASN A 80 12.67 2.41 -38.80
N GLN A 81 13.30 1.57 -37.96
CA GLN A 81 14.75 1.34 -38.00
C GLN A 81 15.18 0.70 -39.32
N ALA A 82 14.40 -0.27 -39.84
CA ALA A 82 14.66 -0.89 -41.13
C ALA A 82 14.60 0.14 -42.28
N GLN A 83 13.62 1.04 -42.24
CA GLN A 83 13.48 2.13 -43.22
C GLN A 83 14.58 3.19 -43.10
N ARG A 84 14.90 3.66 -41.89
CA ARG A 84 15.95 4.67 -41.64
C ARG A 84 17.34 4.20 -42.03
N SER A 85 17.57 2.89 -41.97
CA SER A 85 18.85 2.29 -42.35
C SER A 85 18.97 2.06 -43.86
N PHE A 86 17.96 2.47 -44.65
CA PHE A 86 17.93 2.36 -46.11
C PHE A 86 18.29 0.96 -46.63
N ILE A 87 17.84 -0.09 -45.92
CA ILE A 87 18.28 -1.47 -46.20
C ILE A 87 17.85 -1.89 -47.61
N ALA A 88 16.65 -1.50 -48.03
CA ALA A 88 16.12 -1.82 -49.36
C ALA A 88 16.90 -1.11 -50.47
N GLU A 89 17.30 0.14 -50.26
CA GLU A 89 18.11 0.92 -51.20
C GLU A 89 19.55 0.41 -51.26
N GLU A 90 20.13 -0.01 -50.13
CA GLU A 90 21.45 -0.65 -50.11
C GLU A 90 21.40 -2.00 -50.83
N MET A 91 20.32 -2.77 -50.73
CA MET A 91 20.12 -4.01 -51.50
C MET A 91 20.01 -3.75 -53.02
N ASP A 92 19.38 -2.65 -53.45
CA ASP A 92 19.40 -2.22 -54.85
C ASP A 92 20.82 -1.89 -55.34
N GLN A 93 21.62 -1.27 -54.47
CA GLN A 93 23.03 -1.03 -54.79
C GLN A 93 23.79 -2.35 -54.89
N VAL A 94 23.56 -3.33 -54.00
CA VAL A 94 24.18 -4.68 -54.10
C VAL A 94 23.85 -5.29 -55.46
N GLU A 95 22.57 -5.33 -55.85
CA GLU A 95 22.14 -5.83 -57.16
C GLU A 95 22.87 -5.12 -58.32
N LYS A 96 22.96 -3.78 -58.27
CA LYS A 96 23.62 -2.97 -59.30
C LYS A 96 25.12 -3.25 -59.39
N HIS A 97 25.80 -3.47 -58.27
CA HIS A 97 27.22 -3.81 -58.24
C HIS A 97 27.47 -5.23 -58.73
N LEU A 98 26.63 -6.20 -58.36
CA LEU A 98 26.69 -7.58 -58.86
C LEU A 98 26.50 -7.65 -60.38
N ARG A 99 25.55 -6.89 -60.95
CA ARG A 99 25.35 -6.79 -62.41
C ARG A 99 26.55 -6.22 -63.16
N LYS A 100 27.37 -5.42 -62.49
CA LYS A 100 28.59 -4.82 -63.05
C LYS A 100 29.86 -5.65 -62.77
N GLY A 101 29.73 -6.82 -62.14
CA GLY A 101 30.87 -7.64 -61.72
C GLY A 101 31.68 -7.08 -60.55
N LEU A 102 31.17 -6.07 -59.84
CA LEU A 102 31.89 -5.35 -58.78
C LEU A 102 31.69 -6.03 -57.41
N MET A 103 32.24 -7.24 -57.25
CA MET A 103 32.01 -8.11 -56.08
C MET A 103 32.44 -7.49 -54.75
N MET A 104 33.59 -6.81 -54.72
CA MET A 104 34.09 -6.17 -53.49
C MET A 104 33.18 -5.05 -52.98
N LEU A 105 32.57 -4.28 -53.90
CA LEU A 105 31.63 -3.23 -53.54
C LEU A 105 30.28 -3.81 -53.10
N ALA A 106 29.84 -4.89 -53.74
CA ALA A 106 28.65 -5.64 -53.33
C ALA A 106 28.81 -6.23 -51.91
N ALA A 107 29.96 -6.88 -51.63
CA ALA A 107 30.26 -7.47 -50.33
C ALA A 107 30.32 -6.42 -49.19
N ARG A 108 30.86 -5.23 -49.45
CA ARG A 108 30.88 -4.15 -48.46
C ARG A 108 29.47 -3.62 -48.15
N LYS A 109 28.61 -3.54 -49.17
CA LYS A 109 27.20 -3.13 -49.01
C LYS A 109 26.40 -4.21 -48.28
N GLU A 110 26.63 -5.48 -48.56
CA GLU A 110 26.10 -6.63 -47.80
C GLU A 110 26.46 -6.56 -46.31
N GLN A 111 27.71 -6.21 -45.97
CA GLN A 111 28.13 -6.07 -44.57
C GLN A 111 27.35 -4.97 -43.82
N ASN A 112 27.07 -3.84 -44.49
CA ASN A 112 26.25 -2.77 -43.92
C ASN A 112 24.79 -3.23 -43.71
N ILE A 113 24.23 -3.95 -44.69
CA ILE A 113 22.90 -4.54 -44.61
C ILE A 113 22.79 -5.50 -43.43
N GLN A 114 23.78 -6.38 -43.22
CA GLN A 114 23.82 -7.30 -42.09
C GLN A 114 23.85 -6.56 -40.74
N ALA A 115 24.66 -5.51 -40.62
CA ALA A 115 24.71 -4.70 -39.41
C ALA A 115 23.37 -3.99 -39.13
N ALA A 116 22.72 -3.45 -40.16
CA ALA A 116 21.42 -2.81 -40.04
C ALA A 116 20.30 -3.81 -39.65
N LEU A 117 20.28 -4.99 -40.28
CA LEU A 117 19.34 -6.07 -39.94
C LEU A 117 19.55 -6.60 -38.52
N ALA A 118 20.80 -6.65 -38.04
CA ALA A 118 21.10 -7.03 -36.66
C ALA A 118 20.50 -6.04 -35.65
N GLU A 119 20.51 -4.74 -35.96
CA GLU A 119 19.90 -3.73 -35.08
C GLU A 119 18.37 -3.79 -35.11
N VAL A 120 17.74 -4.04 -36.27
CA VAL A 120 16.30 -4.30 -36.37
C VAL A 120 15.90 -5.53 -35.55
N LEU A 121 16.67 -6.62 -35.65
CA LEU A 121 16.47 -7.84 -34.86
C LEU A 121 16.65 -7.61 -33.37
N LYS A 122 17.57 -6.74 -32.98
CA LYS A 122 17.80 -6.36 -31.59
C LYS A 122 16.59 -5.62 -31.02
N ILE A 123 16.03 -4.65 -31.76
CA ILE A 123 14.79 -3.95 -31.36
C ILE A 123 13.64 -4.95 -31.23
N LEU A 124 13.44 -5.84 -32.20
CA LEU A 124 12.39 -6.88 -32.14
C LEU A 124 12.57 -7.87 -30.97
N ARG A 125 13.79 -8.05 -30.46
CA ARG A 125 14.11 -8.99 -29.37
C ARG A 125 14.15 -8.36 -27.98
N GLN A 126 14.62 -7.13 -27.89
CA GLN A 126 14.92 -6.42 -26.62
C GLN A 126 13.96 -5.25 -26.37
N GLY A 127 13.06 -4.97 -27.32
CA GLY A 127 12.26 -3.76 -27.32
C GLY A 127 13.06 -2.51 -27.72
N ALA A 128 12.43 -1.34 -27.69
CA ALA A 128 13.04 -0.07 -28.13
C ALA A 128 14.14 0.47 -27.19
N LEU A 129 14.27 -0.09 -25.98
CA LEU A 129 15.26 0.27 -24.96
C LEU A 129 15.75 -0.99 -24.26
N ASP A 130 17.07 -1.15 -24.08
CA ASP A 130 17.64 -2.22 -23.26
C ASP A 130 17.28 -2.04 -21.77
N ILE A 131 17.30 -3.14 -21.00
CA ILE A 131 16.98 -3.19 -19.57
C ILE A 131 17.76 -2.12 -18.79
N ASN A 132 19.04 -1.88 -19.12
CA ASN A 132 19.84 -0.86 -18.44
C ASN A 132 19.31 0.56 -18.69
N GLN A 133 18.88 0.86 -19.92
CA GLN A 133 18.35 2.17 -20.27
C GLN A 133 16.97 2.40 -19.62
N ARG A 134 16.16 1.34 -19.52
CA ARG A 134 14.89 1.37 -18.77
C ARG A 134 15.11 1.56 -17.27
N MET A 135 16.15 0.96 -16.69
CA MET A 135 16.52 1.20 -15.29
C MET A 135 16.93 2.66 -15.04
N GLU A 136 17.72 3.24 -15.94
CA GLU A 136 18.10 4.65 -15.86
C GLU A 136 16.87 5.58 -15.99
N MET A 137 15.93 5.25 -16.88
CA MET A 137 14.67 5.98 -17.01
C MET A 137 13.84 5.91 -15.71
N LEU A 138 13.68 4.71 -15.14
CA LEU A 138 12.96 4.51 -13.88
C LEU A 138 13.58 5.29 -12.71
N ASP A 139 14.92 5.38 -12.66
CA ASP A 139 15.62 6.19 -11.65
C ASP A 139 15.27 7.68 -11.80
N LYS A 140 15.33 8.21 -13.04
CA LYS A 140 14.93 9.59 -13.34
C LYS A 140 13.48 9.87 -12.98
N TRP A 141 12.55 8.98 -13.34
CA TRP A 141 11.14 9.13 -12.99
C TRP A 141 10.90 9.06 -11.48
N THR A 142 11.63 8.21 -10.77
CA THR A 142 11.52 8.11 -9.30
C THR A 142 12.01 9.40 -8.63
N LYS A 143 13.11 10.00 -9.12
CA LYS A 143 13.60 11.32 -8.65
C LYS A 143 12.62 12.44 -8.96
N ALA A 144 12.10 12.48 -10.19
CA ALA A 144 11.09 13.45 -10.58
C ALA A 144 9.82 13.38 -9.72
N LEU A 145 9.39 12.17 -9.34
CA LEU A 145 8.27 11.96 -8.42
C LEU A 145 8.56 12.53 -7.01
N GLU A 146 9.78 12.36 -6.51
CA GLU A 146 10.21 12.92 -5.23
C GLU A 146 10.20 14.45 -5.26
N GLU A 147 10.76 15.06 -6.31
CA GLU A 147 10.73 16.51 -6.50
C GLU A 147 9.31 17.05 -6.64
N LEU A 148 8.45 16.36 -7.39
CA LEU A 148 7.04 16.71 -7.55
C LEU A 148 6.29 16.70 -6.20
N ASN A 149 6.58 15.74 -5.33
CA ASN A 149 6.01 15.69 -3.97
C ASN A 149 6.44 16.89 -3.13
N GLN A 150 7.71 17.32 -3.23
CA GLN A 150 8.17 18.53 -2.56
C GLN A 150 7.50 19.78 -3.11
N ILE A 151 7.29 19.85 -4.43
CA ILE A 151 6.57 20.95 -5.09
C ILE A 151 5.13 21.03 -4.60
N ILE A 152 4.42 19.89 -4.53
CA ILE A 152 3.04 19.82 -4.00
C ILE A 152 2.97 20.35 -2.57
N ALA A 153 3.90 19.95 -1.70
CA ALA A 153 3.94 20.39 -0.32
C ALA A 153 4.11 21.92 -0.20
N LYS A 154 5.04 22.50 -0.98
CA LYS A 154 5.25 23.96 -1.04
C LYS A 154 4.04 24.70 -1.61
N GLN A 155 3.40 24.15 -2.64
CA GLN A 155 2.22 24.74 -3.25
C GLN A 155 1.04 24.77 -2.27
N LYS A 156 0.83 23.71 -1.47
CA LYS A 156 -0.21 23.68 -0.43
C LYS A 156 0.02 24.76 0.62
N GLU A 157 1.27 25.01 1.01
CA GLU A 157 1.57 26.08 1.97
C GLU A 157 1.34 27.49 1.38
N LEU A 158 1.70 27.72 0.12
CA LEU A 158 1.41 28.98 -0.57
C LEU A 158 -0.10 29.23 -0.73
N GLU A 159 -0.86 28.20 -1.12
CA GLU A 159 -2.32 28.26 -1.23
C GLU A 159 -2.96 28.62 0.11
N ARG A 160 -2.53 27.96 1.20
CA ARG A 160 -3.02 28.23 2.55
C ARG A 160 -2.79 29.69 2.97
N LYS A 161 -1.61 30.24 2.69
CA LYS A 161 -1.29 31.65 3.00
C LYS A 161 -2.19 32.61 2.21
N SER A 162 -2.40 32.35 0.92
CA SER A 162 -3.25 33.17 0.06
C SER A 162 -4.74 33.06 0.41
N HIS A 163 -5.21 31.87 0.84
CA HIS A 163 -6.56 31.64 1.33
C HIS A 163 -6.88 32.51 2.56
N VAL A 164 -5.96 32.56 3.52
CA VAL A 164 -6.10 33.39 4.73
C VAL A 164 -6.20 34.87 4.37
N LYS A 165 -5.40 35.35 3.41
CA LYS A 165 -5.47 36.73 2.93
C LYS A 165 -6.77 37.05 2.19
N ASN A 166 -7.23 36.16 1.32
CA ASN A 166 -8.52 36.32 0.63
C ASN A 166 -9.70 36.34 1.61
N SER A 167 -9.64 35.50 2.63
CA SER A 167 -10.69 35.39 3.65
C SER A 167 -10.52 36.38 4.79
N ALA A 168 -9.50 37.25 4.79
CA ALA A 168 -9.13 38.07 5.95
C ALA A 168 -10.27 38.96 6.44
N ASP A 169 -10.97 39.65 5.54
CA ASP A 169 -12.09 40.53 5.91
C ASP A 169 -13.27 39.74 6.48
N ARG A 170 -13.62 38.60 5.86
CA ARG A 170 -14.67 37.70 6.35
C ARG A 170 -14.29 37.12 7.72
N LEU A 171 -13.08 36.58 7.84
CA LEU A 171 -12.58 36.00 9.09
C LEU A 171 -12.51 37.06 10.20
N ASN A 172 -12.13 38.29 9.90
CA ASN A 172 -12.14 39.39 10.86
C ASN A 172 -13.56 39.76 11.32
N GLN A 173 -14.53 39.77 10.40
CA GLN A 173 -15.94 39.98 10.73
C GLN A 173 -16.50 38.84 11.60
N GLU A 174 -16.23 37.58 11.23
CA GLU A 174 -16.62 36.40 12.00
C GLU A 174 -16.00 36.41 13.40
N MET A 175 -14.71 36.71 13.52
CA MET A 175 -14.00 36.82 14.80
C MET A 175 -14.55 37.96 15.67
N ALA A 176 -14.96 39.08 15.06
CA ALA A 176 -15.64 40.16 15.78
C ALA A 176 -17.04 39.73 16.27
N ALA A 177 -17.79 39.00 15.45
CA ALA A 177 -19.08 38.44 15.82
C ALA A 177 -18.95 37.41 16.95
N HIS A 178 -17.97 36.51 16.89
CA HIS A 178 -17.66 35.55 17.96
C HIS A 178 -17.30 36.25 19.27
N SER A 179 -16.52 37.33 19.19
CA SER A 179 -16.16 38.14 20.37
C SER A 179 -17.38 38.82 21.00
N ALA A 180 -18.29 39.34 20.17
CA ALA A 180 -19.53 39.95 20.64
C ALA A 180 -20.48 38.91 21.25
N ALA A 181 -20.58 37.72 20.64
CA ALA A 181 -21.36 36.61 21.16
C ALA A 181 -20.81 36.11 22.50
N LEU A 182 -19.48 35.97 22.62
CA LEU A 182 -18.84 35.60 23.89
C LEU A 182 -19.09 36.65 24.98
N GLU A 183 -18.99 37.94 24.65
CA GLU A 183 -19.31 39.01 25.60
C GLU A 183 -20.76 38.91 26.07
N ALA A 184 -21.71 38.69 25.15
CA ALA A 184 -23.12 38.52 25.52
C ALA A 184 -23.32 37.32 26.46
N ILE A 185 -22.67 36.19 26.18
CA ILE A 185 -22.71 34.99 27.03
C ILE A 185 -22.13 35.27 28.42
N VAL A 186 -20.99 35.98 28.50
CA VAL A 186 -20.37 36.38 29.78
C VAL A 186 -21.32 37.26 30.59
N GLN A 187 -21.97 38.25 29.97
CA GLN A 187 -22.92 39.12 30.66
C GLN A 187 -24.16 38.36 31.13
N GLU A 188 -24.70 37.46 30.29
CA GLU A 188 -25.83 36.60 30.64
C GLU A 188 -25.46 35.66 31.81
N GLN A 189 -24.27 35.05 31.79
CA GLN A 189 -23.76 34.21 32.88
C GLN A 189 -23.60 35.00 34.19
N LYS A 190 -23.08 36.23 34.14
CA LYS A 190 -22.97 37.12 35.32
C LYS A 190 -24.35 37.45 35.90
N ALA A 191 -25.33 37.74 35.04
CA ALA A 191 -26.69 38.01 35.45
C ALA A 191 -27.35 36.78 36.11
N LEU A 192 -27.19 35.60 35.51
CA LEU A 192 -27.71 34.34 36.07
C LEU A 192 -27.05 34.00 37.42
N LEU A 193 -25.74 34.20 37.56
CA LEU A 193 -25.05 34.00 38.83
C LEU A 193 -25.57 34.96 39.92
N ALA A 194 -25.82 36.22 39.57
CA ALA A 194 -26.40 37.20 40.49
C ALA A 194 -27.85 36.85 40.88
N GLU A 195 -28.65 36.33 39.93
CA GLU A 195 -30.00 35.83 40.17
C GLU A 195 -29.97 34.57 41.06
N ALA A 196 -29.04 33.63 40.83
CA ALA A 196 -28.82 32.44 41.67
C ALA A 196 -28.47 32.80 43.13
N ARG A 197 -27.66 33.84 43.33
CA ARG A 197 -27.30 34.33 44.68
C ARG A 197 -28.47 34.91 45.46
N LYS A 198 -29.47 35.47 44.76
CA LYS A 198 -30.68 36.05 45.35
C LYS A 198 -31.83 35.06 45.46
N THR A 199 -31.76 33.95 44.72
CA THR A 199 -32.82 32.93 44.70
C THR A 199 -32.79 32.12 46.00
N PRO A 200 -33.90 32.09 46.78
CA PRO A 200 -34.01 31.25 47.96
C PRO A 200 -33.82 29.77 47.62
N GLN A 201 -33.55 28.92 48.62
CA GLN A 201 -33.67 27.47 48.41
C GLN A 201 -35.07 27.17 47.87
N GLY A 202 -35.13 26.37 46.80
CA GLY A 202 -36.39 26.13 46.12
C GLY A 202 -37.34 25.24 46.93
N ASP A 203 -38.52 24.99 46.37
CA ASP A 203 -39.60 24.28 47.03
C ASP A 203 -39.15 22.93 47.61
N ASP A 204 -39.36 22.73 48.91
CA ASP A 204 -38.93 21.53 49.64
C ASP A 204 -39.53 20.24 49.09
N ALA A 205 -40.76 20.28 48.57
CA ALA A 205 -41.42 19.12 47.98
C ALA A 205 -40.75 18.74 46.65
N VAL A 206 -40.40 19.73 45.83
CA VAL A 206 -39.69 19.53 44.56
C VAL A 206 -38.25 19.03 44.80
N ARG A 207 -37.60 19.50 45.87
CA ARG A 207 -36.28 19.01 46.28
C ARG A 207 -36.32 17.54 46.71
N LYS A 208 -37.29 17.15 47.54
CA LYS A 208 -37.51 15.74 47.91
C LYS A 208 -37.76 14.86 46.68
N LEU A 209 -38.56 15.34 45.70
CA LEU A 209 -38.76 14.63 44.44
C LEU A 209 -37.44 14.42 43.67
N ALA A 210 -36.56 15.41 43.66
CA ALA A 210 -35.25 15.29 43.03
C ALA A 210 -34.34 14.27 43.75
N GLU A 211 -34.33 14.29 45.08
CA GLU A 211 -33.59 13.33 45.91
C GLU A 211 -34.08 11.88 45.68
N LEU A 212 -35.40 11.68 45.55
CA LEU A 212 -35.98 10.37 45.24
C LEU A 212 -35.62 9.89 43.84
N ARG A 213 -35.67 10.77 42.84
CA ARG A 213 -35.22 10.44 41.47
C ARG A 213 -33.75 10.02 41.48
N ASP A 214 -32.88 10.75 42.18
CA ASP A 214 -31.45 10.45 42.27
C ASP A 214 -31.19 9.12 42.98
N ALA A 215 -31.97 8.80 44.02
CA ALA A 215 -31.89 7.51 44.70
C ALA A 215 -32.29 6.35 43.78
N VAL A 216 -33.33 6.51 42.95
CA VAL A 216 -33.69 5.52 41.91
C VAL A 216 -32.59 5.40 40.85
N ALA A 217 -32.00 6.52 40.42
CA ALA A 217 -30.90 6.51 39.46
C ALA A 217 -29.67 5.75 39.98
N ALA A 218 -29.32 5.89 41.26
CA ALA A 218 -28.22 5.18 41.89
C ALA A 218 -28.46 3.66 41.90
N VAL A 219 -29.66 3.21 42.28
CA VAL A 219 -30.02 1.78 42.24
C VAL A 219 -30.03 1.24 40.80
N LEU A 220 -30.50 2.03 39.83
CA LEU A 220 -30.44 1.69 38.41
C LEU A 220 -29.00 1.49 37.93
N GLU A 221 -28.09 2.37 38.33
CA GLU A 221 -26.67 2.25 37.98
C GLU A 221 -26.03 1.01 38.61
N GLU A 222 -26.26 0.77 39.91
CA GLU A 222 -25.81 -0.44 40.61
C GLU A 222 -26.32 -1.72 39.93
N GLN A 223 -27.62 -1.77 39.62
CA GLN A 223 -28.24 -2.92 38.96
C GLN A 223 -27.69 -3.14 37.54
N THR A 224 -27.49 -2.07 36.76
CA THR A 224 -26.95 -2.17 35.40
C THR A 224 -25.52 -2.72 35.41
N LYS A 225 -24.66 -2.18 36.29
CA LYS A 225 -23.29 -2.69 36.49
C LYS A 225 -23.29 -4.15 36.93
N LEU A 226 -24.17 -4.53 37.86
CA LEU A 226 -24.27 -5.91 38.32
C LEU A 226 -24.72 -6.85 37.20
N THR A 227 -25.64 -6.43 36.35
CA THR A 227 -26.10 -7.21 35.18
C THR A 227 -24.94 -7.49 34.22
N GLU A 228 -24.12 -6.47 33.91
CA GLU A 228 -22.93 -6.62 33.06
C GLU A 228 -21.86 -7.54 33.67
N ILE A 229 -21.62 -7.43 34.98
CA ILE A 229 -20.68 -8.29 35.71
C ILE A 229 -21.18 -9.73 35.72
N THR A 230 -22.47 -9.94 35.99
CA THR A 230 -23.10 -11.26 36.06
C THR A 230 -22.96 -12.00 34.72
N ALA A 231 -23.21 -11.31 33.60
CA ALA A 231 -23.07 -11.89 32.25
C ALA A 231 -21.65 -12.40 31.94
N LYS A 232 -20.62 -11.84 32.58
CA LYS A 232 -19.21 -12.21 32.39
C LYS A 232 -18.67 -13.14 33.49
N THR A 233 -19.48 -13.46 34.50
CA THR A 233 -19.04 -14.23 35.67
C THR A 233 -19.07 -15.74 35.36
N PRO A 234 -17.98 -16.49 35.61
CA PRO A 234 -18.01 -17.95 35.46
C PRO A 234 -19.09 -18.60 36.33
N ILE A 235 -19.75 -19.64 35.82
CA ILE A 235 -20.91 -20.30 36.48
C ILE A 235 -20.61 -20.65 37.95
N ALA A 236 -19.42 -21.17 38.23
CA ALA A 236 -18.99 -21.56 39.58
C ALA A 236 -18.89 -20.38 40.58
N LYS A 237 -18.86 -19.13 40.09
CA LYS A 237 -18.77 -17.91 40.91
C LYS A 237 -20.08 -17.12 40.97
N LEU A 238 -21.16 -17.59 40.33
CA LEU A 238 -22.47 -16.93 40.36
C LEU A 238 -23.07 -16.73 41.77
N PRO A 239 -22.83 -17.60 42.77
CA PRO A 239 -23.28 -17.33 44.13
C PRO A 239 -22.69 -16.05 44.76
N LEU A 240 -21.52 -15.59 44.30
CA LEU A 240 -20.96 -14.30 44.71
C LEU A 240 -21.76 -13.13 44.13
N ALA A 241 -22.15 -13.23 42.85
CA ALA A 241 -23.04 -12.25 42.22
C ALA A 241 -24.43 -12.23 42.87
N SER A 242 -24.92 -13.37 43.38
CA SER A 242 -26.16 -13.44 44.17
C SER A 242 -26.10 -12.57 45.43
N THR A 243 -24.94 -12.54 46.11
CA THR A 243 -24.76 -11.73 47.32
C THR A 243 -24.86 -10.23 47.00
N ALA A 244 -24.18 -9.79 45.94
CA ALA A 244 -24.30 -8.43 45.43
C ALA A 244 -25.74 -8.11 44.97
N GLN A 245 -26.43 -9.07 44.34
CA GLN A 245 -27.83 -8.89 43.91
C GLN A 245 -28.78 -8.69 45.09
N LYS A 246 -28.54 -9.36 46.22
CA LYS A 246 -29.31 -9.16 47.46
C LYS A 246 -29.07 -7.78 48.06
N GLU A 247 -27.83 -7.28 48.01
CA GLU A 247 -27.48 -5.94 48.48
C GLU A 247 -28.16 -4.84 47.65
N VAL A 248 -28.08 -4.92 46.32
CA VAL A 248 -28.82 -4.00 45.42
C VAL A 248 -30.32 -4.09 45.68
N GLY A 249 -30.85 -5.29 45.94
CA GLY A 249 -32.25 -5.50 46.33
C GLY A 249 -32.63 -4.82 47.65
N GLN A 250 -31.73 -4.77 48.64
CA GLN A 250 -31.95 -4.05 49.90
C GLN A 250 -31.93 -2.54 49.69
N ASN A 251 -31.01 -2.02 48.87
CA ASN A 251 -30.97 -0.60 48.50
C ASN A 251 -32.25 -0.20 47.76
N ASN A 252 -32.68 -1.01 46.79
CA ASN A 252 -33.95 -0.84 46.08
C ASN A 252 -35.16 -0.81 47.04
N GLN A 253 -35.17 -1.66 48.07
CA GLN A 253 -36.24 -1.67 49.07
C GLN A 253 -36.29 -0.35 49.87
N LYS A 254 -35.13 0.16 50.31
CA LYS A 254 -35.08 1.45 51.02
C LYS A 254 -35.62 2.59 50.15
N VAL A 255 -35.27 2.61 48.86
CA VAL A 255 -35.78 3.61 47.90
C VAL A 255 -37.29 3.46 47.68
N ASN A 256 -37.80 2.23 47.58
CA ASN A 256 -39.24 1.96 47.48
C ASN A 256 -40.01 2.50 48.69
N ASP A 257 -39.50 2.24 49.90
CA ASP A 257 -40.16 2.68 51.13
C ASP A 257 -40.19 4.21 51.22
N ALA A 258 -39.11 4.89 50.82
CA ALA A 258 -39.05 6.35 50.70
C ALA A 258 -40.04 6.88 49.65
N LEU A 259 -40.17 6.22 48.50
CA LEU A 259 -41.14 6.59 47.46
C LEU A 259 -42.59 6.43 47.93
N LYS A 260 -42.91 5.37 48.67
CA LYS A 260 -44.24 5.16 49.25
C LYS A 260 -44.59 6.24 50.28
N GLN A 261 -43.63 6.61 51.13
CA GLN A 261 -43.81 7.70 52.07
C GLN A 261 -44.06 9.03 51.33
N ALA A 262 -43.29 9.29 50.28
CA ALA A 262 -43.42 10.49 49.46
C ALA A 262 -44.72 10.54 48.67
N ALA A 263 -45.23 9.39 48.20
CA ALA A 263 -46.53 9.31 47.51
C ALA A 263 -47.70 9.75 48.41
N GLY A 264 -47.56 9.61 49.73
CA GLY A 264 -48.52 10.09 50.73
C GLY A 264 -48.26 11.50 51.28
N ASP A 265 -47.18 12.17 50.88
CA ASP A 265 -46.83 13.51 51.36
C ASP A 265 -47.70 14.57 50.65
N LYS A 266 -48.56 15.24 51.42
CA LYS A 266 -49.49 16.28 50.91
C LYS A 266 -48.77 17.44 50.24
N ALA A 267 -47.55 17.78 50.68
CA ALA A 267 -46.80 18.87 50.06
C ALA A 267 -46.32 18.48 48.65
N ILE A 268 -45.92 17.22 48.46
CA ILE A 268 -45.51 16.68 47.16
C ILE A 268 -46.71 16.58 46.21
N GLN A 269 -47.85 16.08 46.68
CA GLN A 269 -49.08 16.03 45.88
C GLN A 269 -49.50 17.44 45.44
N LYS A 270 -49.53 18.40 46.37
CA LYS A 270 -49.87 19.79 46.06
C LYS A 270 -48.91 20.40 45.03
N ALA A 271 -47.59 20.21 45.18
CA ALA A 271 -46.61 20.74 44.23
C ALA A 271 -46.78 20.16 42.81
N LEU A 272 -47.18 18.88 42.70
CA LEU A 272 -47.48 18.24 41.42
C LEU A 272 -48.80 18.74 40.83
N ASP A 273 -49.85 18.88 41.65
CA ASP A 273 -51.16 19.38 41.22
C ASP A 273 -51.09 20.84 40.74
N ASP A 274 -50.41 21.71 41.50
CA ASP A 274 -50.19 23.13 41.17
C ASP A 274 -49.42 23.27 39.84
N ALA A 275 -48.53 22.32 39.54
CA ALA A 275 -47.77 22.25 38.29
C ALA A 275 -48.50 21.55 37.13
N LYS A 276 -49.77 21.15 37.33
CA LYS A 276 -50.55 20.31 36.38
C LYS A 276 -49.84 19.01 35.99
N GLY A 277 -49.01 18.49 36.89
CA GLY A 277 -48.29 17.25 36.70
C GLY A 277 -49.13 16.01 37.01
N ASP A 278 -48.58 14.84 36.71
CA ASP A 278 -49.20 13.57 37.09
C ASP A 278 -49.04 13.36 38.61
N SER A 279 -50.09 13.65 39.37
CA SER A 279 -50.12 13.48 40.82
C SER A 279 -49.93 12.03 41.29
N LYS A 280 -50.03 11.05 40.37
CA LYS A 280 -49.73 9.65 40.64
C LYS A 280 -48.32 9.24 40.21
N ALA A 281 -47.49 10.14 39.69
CA ALA A 281 -46.15 9.80 39.20
C ALA A 281 -45.25 9.17 40.28
N VAL A 282 -45.28 9.69 41.51
CA VAL A 282 -44.53 9.14 42.65
C VAL A 282 -45.03 7.75 43.01
N GLN A 283 -46.34 7.53 42.98
CA GLN A 283 -46.94 6.21 43.21
C GLN A 283 -46.56 5.23 42.10
N LYS A 284 -46.63 5.62 40.83
CA LYS A 284 -46.20 4.81 39.69
C LYS A 284 -44.73 4.42 39.79
N ALA A 285 -43.88 5.37 40.20
CA ALA A 285 -42.47 5.09 40.45
C ALA A 285 -42.28 4.10 41.61
N ALA A 286 -43.01 4.26 42.72
CA ALA A 286 -42.99 3.30 43.83
C ALA A 286 -43.39 1.89 43.39
N ASP A 287 -44.46 1.76 42.60
CA ASP A 287 -44.96 0.49 42.07
C ASP A 287 -43.91 -0.17 41.15
N LYS A 288 -43.22 0.63 40.33
CA LYS A 288 -42.14 0.16 39.45
C LYS A 288 -40.90 -0.27 40.20
N VAL A 289 -40.46 0.49 41.20
CA VAL A 289 -39.34 0.11 42.08
C VAL A 289 -39.70 -1.15 42.90
N ALA A 290 -40.97 -1.32 43.27
CA ALA A 290 -41.46 -2.54 43.92
C ALA A 290 -41.37 -3.76 42.99
N SER A 291 -41.79 -3.61 41.74
CA SER A 291 -41.68 -4.64 40.70
C SER A 291 -40.21 -5.02 40.45
N ALA A 292 -39.33 -4.03 40.29
CA ALA A 292 -37.89 -4.26 40.17
C ALA A 292 -37.33 -5.04 41.37
N GLY A 293 -37.78 -4.73 42.58
CA GLY A 293 -37.38 -5.47 43.79
C GLY A 293 -37.81 -6.94 43.79
N GLN A 294 -38.95 -7.27 43.18
CA GLN A 294 -39.36 -8.67 42.99
C GLN A 294 -38.48 -9.39 41.97
N GLU A 295 -38.17 -8.73 40.85
CA GLU A 295 -37.27 -9.26 39.83
C GLU A 295 -35.84 -9.46 40.37
N MET A 296 -35.32 -8.53 41.18
CA MET A 296 -34.03 -8.70 41.88
C MET A 296 -34.03 -9.91 42.83
N LYS A 297 -35.13 -10.16 43.55
CA LYS A 297 -35.27 -11.37 44.39
C LYS A 297 -35.22 -12.64 43.53
N LYS A 298 -35.96 -12.68 42.42
CA LYS A 298 -35.90 -13.81 41.45
C LYS A 298 -34.48 -14.00 40.93
N ALA A 299 -33.83 -12.92 40.50
CA ALA A 299 -32.44 -12.94 40.02
C ALA A 299 -31.51 -13.56 41.06
N SER A 300 -31.57 -13.12 42.32
CA SER A 300 -30.73 -13.72 43.39
C SER A 300 -31.00 -15.21 43.58
N GLY A 301 -32.26 -15.66 43.50
CA GLY A 301 -32.62 -17.07 43.60
C GLY A 301 -32.12 -17.92 42.44
N HIS A 302 -32.09 -17.38 41.22
CA HIS A 302 -31.50 -18.06 40.05
C HIS A 302 -29.96 -18.07 40.10
N LEU A 303 -29.34 -17.00 40.60
CA LEU A 303 -27.89 -16.94 40.81
C LEU A 303 -27.42 -17.93 41.87
N ASP A 304 -28.16 -18.09 42.97
CA ASP A 304 -27.89 -19.12 44.00
C ASP A 304 -27.99 -20.55 43.40
N LYS A 305 -28.86 -20.75 42.42
CA LYS A 305 -29.03 -22.02 41.68
C LYS A 305 -28.09 -22.17 40.49
N THR A 306 -27.17 -21.23 40.27
CA THR A 306 -26.23 -21.21 39.13
C THR A 306 -26.92 -21.25 37.76
N ASP A 307 -28.08 -20.58 37.63
CA ASP A 307 -28.85 -20.45 36.40
C ASP A 307 -28.70 -19.04 35.81
N PRO A 308 -27.65 -18.78 35.00
CA PRO A 308 -27.35 -17.44 34.50
C PRO A 308 -28.40 -16.92 33.50
N ARG A 309 -29.15 -17.81 32.83
CA ARG A 309 -30.10 -17.39 31.80
C ARG A 309 -31.33 -16.75 32.41
N GLU A 310 -31.93 -17.41 33.41
CA GLU A 310 -33.10 -16.86 34.10
C GLU A 310 -32.70 -15.74 35.07
N ALA A 311 -31.50 -15.79 35.65
CA ALA A 311 -30.94 -14.67 36.40
C ALA A 311 -30.80 -13.41 35.54
N GLY A 312 -30.21 -13.52 34.34
CA GLY A 312 -30.02 -12.40 33.43
C GLY A 312 -31.35 -11.76 33.00
N LYS A 313 -32.36 -12.56 32.65
CA LYS A 313 -33.71 -12.04 32.32
C LYS A 313 -34.33 -11.25 33.47
N ALA A 314 -34.26 -11.78 34.69
CA ALA A 314 -34.78 -11.09 35.86
C ALA A 314 -34.00 -9.78 36.15
N GLN A 315 -32.69 -9.78 35.95
CA GLN A 315 -31.87 -8.56 36.05
C GLN A 315 -32.26 -7.50 35.00
N GLU A 316 -32.46 -7.90 33.75
CA GLU A 316 -32.92 -7.02 32.67
C GLU A 316 -34.31 -6.43 32.95
N ASN A 317 -35.25 -7.24 33.44
CA ASN A 317 -36.58 -6.77 33.84
C ASN A 317 -36.49 -5.74 34.97
N ALA A 318 -35.63 -5.97 35.96
CA ALA A 318 -35.40 -5.02 37.05
C ALA A 318 -34.84 -3.68 36.53
N VAL A 319 -33.90 -3.72 35.58
CA VAL A 319 -33.38 -2.51 34.91
C VAL A 319 -34.49 -1.78 34.15
N ALA A 320 -35.35 -2.49 33.43
CA ALA A 320 -36.46 -1.89 32.69
C ALA A 320 -37.46 -1.17 33.62
N ASP A 321 -37.83 -1.81 34.73
CA ASP A 321 -38.73 -1.19 35.71
C ASP A 321 -38.10 0.01 36.43
N LEU A 322 -36.80 -0.05 36.77
CA LEU A 322 -36.08 1.09 37.35
C LEU A 322 -35.97 2.27 36.38
N LYS A 323 -35.75 2.02 35.08
CA LYS A 323 -35.78 3.05 34.04
C LYS A 323 -37.15 3.73 33.97
N ALA A 324 -38.22 2.95 33.98
CA ALA A 324 -39.59 3.48 33.97
C ALA A 324 -39.88 4.32 35.23
N ALA A 325 -39.42 3.90 36.42
CA ALA A 325 -39.53 4.68 37.65
C ALA A 325 -38.76 6.00 37.58
N HIS A 326 -37.50 5.94 37.11
CA HIS A 326 -36.66 7.12 36.94
C HIS A 326 -37.29 8.12 35.94
N GLU A 327 -37.85 7.63 34.83
CA GLU A 327 -38.54 8.46 33.84
C GLU A 327 -39.78 9.13 34.42
N ALA A 328 -40.64 8.40 35.13
CA ALA A 328 -41.83 8.96 35.77
C ALA A 328 -41.47 10.08 36.76
N LEU A 329 -40.46 9.87 37.61
CA LEU A 329 -39.98 10.90 38.55
C LEU A 329 -39.31 12.08 37.82
N SER A 330 -38.61 11.82 36.73
CA SER A 330 -37.98 12.88 35.93
C SER A 330 -39.02 13.79 35.26
N GLN A 331 -40.08 13.21 34.72
CA GLN A 331 -41.20 13.97 34.14
C GLN A 331 -41.94 14.79 35.21
N ALA A 332 -42.23 14.17 36.36
CA ALA A 332 -42.86 14.85 37.49
C ALA A 332 -42.01 16.01 38.02
N LEU A 333 -40.70 15.79 38.19
CA LEU A 333 -39.76 16.81 38.61
C LEU A 333 -39.62 17.94 37.58
N ALA A 334 -39.60 17.62 36.28
CA ALA A 334 -39.53 18.63 35.23
C ALA A 334 -40.77 19.53 35.25
N GLN A 335 -41.97 18.95 35.39
CA GLN A 335 -43.23 19.69 35.49
C GLN A 335 -43.26 20.57 36.75
N ALA A 336 -43.07 19.96 37.93
CA ALA A 336 -43.09 20.66 39.22
C ALA A 336 -41.98 21.71 39.36
N GLY A 337 -40.79 21.41 38.85
CA GLY A 337 -39.63 22.29 38.93
C GLY A 337 -39.69 23.45 37.94
N SER A 338 -40.29 23.29 36.75
CA SER A 338 -40.22 24.28 35.67
C SER A 338 -40.75 25.68 36.03
N GLN A 339 -41.74 25.76 36.92
CA GLN A 339 -42.37 27.03 37.29
C GLN A 339 -41.71 27.72 38.49
N THR A 340 -40.81 27.02 39.21
CA THR A 340 -40.13 27.61 40.37
C THR A 340 -39.07 28.61 39.91
N PRO A 341 -38.69 29.59 40.77
CA PRO A 341 -37.59 30.49 40.45
C PRO A 341 -36.29 29.75 40.07
N SER A 342 -35.97 28.66 40.77
CA SER A 342 -34.80 27.82 40.46
C SER A 342 -34.94 27.09 39.14
N GLY A 343 -36.13 26.61 38.78
CA GLY A 343 -36.37 25.95 37.49
C GLY A 343 -36.31 26.91 36.29
N LYS A 344 -36.85 28.13 36.43
CA LYS A 344 -36.70 29.18 35.42
C LYS A 344 -35.23 29.54 35.22
N LEU A 345 -34.45 29.59 36.31
CA LEU A 345 -33.01 29.79 36.24
C LEU A 345 -32.31 28.62 35.53
N ALA A 346 -32.71 27.38 35.82
CA ALA A 346 -32.18 26.18 35.15
C ALA A 346 -32.44 26.20 33.63
N GLN A 347 -33.62 26.65 33.20
CA GLN A 347 -33.95 26.80 31.78
C GLN A 347 -33.02 27.80 31.10
N LYS A 348 -32.90 29.02 31.63
CA LYS A 348 -31.98 30.04 31.10
C LYS A 348 -30.53 29.55 31.09
N GLN A 349 -30.09 28.88 32.15
CA GLN A 349 -28.73 28.32 32.23
C GLN A 349 -28.48 27.26 31.16
N GLY A 350 -29.49 26.44 30.84
CA GLY A 350 -29.41 25.44 29.76
C GLY A 350 -29.38 26.06 28.36
N GLU A 351 -30.19 27.08 28.11
CA GLU A 351 -30.14 27.85 26.86
C GLU A 351 -28.76 28.49 26.67
N LEU A 352 -28.19 29.04 27.75
CA LEU A 352 -26.86 29.62 27.72
C LEU A 352 -25.75 28.59 27.48
N ALA A 353 -25.87 27.39 28.07
CA ALA A 353 -24.96 26.27 27.81
C ALA A 353 -24.97 25.87 26.33
N GLN A 354 -26.16 25.80 25.71
CA GLN A 354 -26.31 25.51 24.30
C GLN A 354 -25.68 26.60 23.41
N LYS A 355 -25.99 27.88 23.66
CA LYS A 355 -25.35 29.01 22.95
C LYS A 355 -23.82 28.95 23.05
N THR A 356 -23.30 28.58 24.22
CA THR A 356 -21.86 28.43 24.46
C THR A 356 -21.25 27.29 23.62
N GLY A 357 -21.92 26.14 23.54
CA GLY A 357 -21.50 25.02 22.70
C GLY A 357 -21.58 25.31 21.19
N GLU A 358 -22.60 26.07 20.76
CA GLU A 358 -22.70 26.54 19.36
C GLU A 358 -21.57 27.52 19.02
N LEU A 359 -21.25 28.44 19.93
CA LEU A 359 -20.11 29.34 19.78
C LEU A 359 -18.78 28.58 19.73
N ALA A 360 -18.61 27.52 20.54
CA ALA A 360 -17.40 26.69 20.52
C ALA A 360 -17.12 26.12 19.12
N LYS A 361 -18.14 25.54 18.48
CA LYS A 361 -18.05 25.01 17.11
C LYS A 361 -17.75 26.10 16.09
N ALA A 362 -18.37 27.27 16.23
CA ALA A 362 -18.17 28.39 15.32
C ALA A 362 -16.73 28.96 15.41
N VAL A 363 -16.20 29.10 16.63
CA VAL A 363 -14.81 29.52 16.88
C VAL A 363 -13.82 28.50 16.34
N GLU A 364 -14.06 27.20 16.55
CA GLU A 364 -13.19 26.14 16.02
C GLU A 364 -13.14 26.16 14.50
N LYS A 365 -14.31 26.29 13.84
CA LYS A 365 -14.39 26.40 12.38
C LYS A 365 -13.58 27.59 11.85
N THR A 366 -13.78 28.79 12.41
CA THR A 366 -13.03 29.99 11.99
C THR A 366 -11.52 29.86 12.27
N ALA A 367 -11.13 29.18 13.36
CA ALA A 367 -9.72 28.91 13.69
C ALA A 367 -9.05 27.92 12.71
N GLN A 368 -9.79 26.90 12.25
CA GLN A 368 -9.33 25.97 11.21
C GLN A 368 -9.17 26.70 9.86
N GLU A 369 -10.17 27.49 9.45
CA GLU A 369 -10.14 28.26 8.19
C GLU A 369 -9.01 29.30 8.13
N SER A 370 -8.63 29.85 9.29
CA SER A 370 -7.51 30.79 9.43
C SER A 370 -6.13 30.12 9.53
N GLY A 371 -6.07 28.79 9.59
CA GLY A 371 -4.82 28.04 9.78
C GLY A 371 -4.10 28.41 11.08
N THR A 372 -4.85 28.80 12.11
CA THR A 372 -4.36 29.10 13.46
C THR A 372 -5.13 28.21 14.44
N PRO A 373 -4.69 26.96 14.66
CA PRO A 373 -5.39 26.06 15.57
C PRO A 373 -5.50 26.72 16.95
N THR A 374 -6.72 26.71 17.49
CA THR A 374 -7.04 27.17 18.84
C THR A 374 -7.59 25.98 19.61
N ASN A 375 -7.36 25.95 20.91
CA ASN A 375 -8.00 24.96 21.76
C ASN A 375 -9.40 25.48 22.10
N ALA A 376 -10.46 24.88 21.54
CA ALA A 376 -11.85 25.24 21.89
C ALA A 376 -12.23 24.78 23.32
N SER A 377 -11.33 24.05 23.99
CA SER A 377 -11.53 23.40 25.29
C SER A 377 -12.19 24.28 26.36
N ASN A 378 -11.91 25.59 26.43
CA ASN A 378 -12.48 26.44 27.47
C ASN A 378 -13.98 26.69 27.26
N LEU A 379 -14.48 26.78 26.02
CA LEU A 379 -15.91 26.94 25.77
C LEU A 379 -16.68 25.64 26.04
N ASP A 380 -16.09 24.49 25.71
CA ASP A 380 -16.67 23.19 26.05
C ASP A 380 -16.72 23.00 27.57
N LYS A 381 -15.64 23.29 28.29
CA LYS A 381 -15.60 23.27 29.77
C LYS A 381 -16.61 24.25 30.37
N ALA A 382 -16.75 25.44 29.81
CA ALA A 382 -17.75 26.40 30.25
C ALA A 382 -19.16 25.81 30.08
N SER A 383 -19.47 25.23 28.92
CA SER A 383 -20.75 24.56 28.65
C SER A 383 -21.01 23.41 29.65
N ASP A 384 -20.01 22.57 29.93
CA ASP A 384 -20.10 21.48 30.92
C ASP A 384 -20.39 21.99 32.32
N HIS A 385 -19.71 23.06 32.75
CA HIS A 385 -19.95 23.71 34.03
C HIS A 385 -21.34 24.35 34.10
N MET A 386 -21.84 24.91 33.00
CA MET A 386 -23.22 25.42 32.91
C MET A 386 -24.26 24.30 32.98
N ASP A 387 -24.00 23.15 32.34
CA ASP A 387 -24.87 21.98 32.45
C ASP A 387 -24.89 21.39 33.86
N GLN A 388 -23.74 21.41 34.55
CA GLN A 388 -23.70 21.04 35.97
C GLN A 388 -24.50 22.02 36.82
N ALA A 389 -24.35 23.34 36.61
CA ALA A 389 -25.16 24.34 37.29
C ALA A 389 -26.66 24.15 37.02
N LYS A 390 -27.05 23.85 35.77
CA LYS A 390 -28.43 23.53 35.39
C LYS A 390 -28.97 22.32 36.16
N LYS A 391 -28.19 21.26 36.35
CA LYS A 391 -28.59 20.08 37.14
C LYS A 391 -28.88 20.47 38.59
N ASP A 392 -27.99 21.23 39.23
CA ASP A 392 -28.15 21.67 40.61
C ASP A 392 -29.34 22.64 40.77
N LEU A 393 -29.59 23.50 39.78
CA LEU A 393 -30.76 24.37 39.73
C LEU A 393 -32.07 23.59 39.53
N THR A 394 -32.06 22.54 38.70
CA THR A 394 -33.20 21.63 38.52
C THR A 394 -33.52 20.90 39.82
N ARG A 395 -32.49 20.57 40.62
CA ARG A 395 -32.61 20.02 41.98
C ARG A 395 -33.06 21.05 43.03
N GLN A 396 -33.42 22.27 42.62
CA GLN A 396 -33.83 23.35 43.53
C GLN A 396 -32.73 23.81 44.49
N GLN A 397 -31.45 23.64 44.09
CA GLN A 397 -30.28 23.95 44.91
C GLN A 397 -29.45 25.11 44.30
N PRO A 398 -29.98 26.35 44.26
CA PRO A 398 -29.27 27.47 43.64
C PRO A 398 -27.94 27.82 44.31
N LYS A 399 -27.79 27.53 45.62
CA LYS A 399 -26.50 27.70 46.33
C LYS A 399 -25.44 26.70 45.87
N GLN A 400 -25.81 25.47 45.52
CA GLN A 400 -24.87 24.45 45.04
C GLN A 400 -24.49 24.66 43.57
N ALA A 401 -25.35 25.33 42.80
CA ALA A 401 -25.06 25.70 41.42
C ALA A 401 -23.99 26.82 41.30
N GLN A 402 -23.87 27.69 42.30
CA GLN A 402 -22.99 28.88 42.26
C GLN A 402 -21.53 28.56 41.92
N PRO A 403 -20.84 27.57 42.54
CA PRO A 403 -19.46 27.24 42.18
C PRO A 403 -19.29 26.81 40.72
N SER A 404 -20.25 26.06 40.17
CA SER A 404 -20.24 25.65 38.77
C SER A 404 -20.46 26.85 37.84
N MET A 405 -21.38 27.76 38.20
CA MET A 405 -21.60 29.01 37.47
C MET A 405 -20.37 29.94 37.48
N GLU A 406 -19.63 29.99 38.59
CA GLU A 406 -18.38 30.76 38.74
C GLU A 406 -17.24 30.16 37.91
N LYS A 407 -17.11 28.83 37.89
CA LYS A 407 -16.14 28.13 37.02
C LYS A 407 -16.46 28.36 35.55
N ALA A 408 -17.73 28.24 35.15
CA ALA A 408 -18.14 28.55 33.78
C ALA A 408 -17.77 29.99 33.39
N LEU A 409 -18.02 30.95 34.28
CA LEU A 409 -17.68 32.35 34.04
C LEU A 409 -16.17 32.55 33.85
N LYS A 410 -15.34 31.89 34.67
CA LYS A 410 -13.89 31.96 34.54
C LYS A 410 -13.41 31.42 33.19
N GLU A 411 -13.87 30.25 32.77
CA GLU A 411 -13.49 29.65 31.48
C GLU A 411 -13.90 30.54 30.28
N LEU A 412 -15.05 31.22 30.36
CA LEU A 412 -15.47 32.19 29.35
C LEU A 412 -14.57 33.45 29.31
N GLU A 413 -14.20 33.98 30.47
CA GLU A 413 -13.30 35.14 30.58
C GLU A 413 -11.90 34.81 30.06
N ASP A 414 -11.37 33.62 30.39
CA ASP A 414 -10.11 33.13 29.85
C ASP A 414 -10.18 33.00 28.32
N LYS A 415 -11.29 32.46 27.78
CA LYS A 415 -11.47 32.37 26.31
C LYS A 415 -11.52 33.74 25.64
N LYS A 416 -12.04 34.78 26.30
CA LYS A 416 -12.10 36.14 25.74
C LYS A 416 -10.71 36.66 25.42
N VAL A 417 -9.72 36.38 26.27
CA VAL A 417 -8.32 36.74 26.05
C VAL A 417 -7.75 35.98 24.86
N GLU A 418 -7.96 34.65 24.83
CA GLU A 418 -7.47 33.81 23.73
C GLU A 418 -8.08 34.19 22.37
N LEU A 419 -9.37 34.55 22.35
CA LEU A 419 -10.07 34.95 21.12
C LEU A 419 -9.53 36.28 20.59
N ALA A 420 -9.19 37.22 21.48
CA ALA A 420 -8.53 38.47 21.10
C ALA A 420 -7.12 38.22 20.54
N GLU A 421 -6.34 37.31 21.15
CA GLU A 421 -5.04 36.90 20.61
C GLU A 421 -5.15 36.18 19.26
N LEU A 422 -6.15 35.31 19.10
CA LEU A 422 -6.44 34.64 17.83
C LEU A 422 -6.75 35.67 16.75
N LYS A 423 -7.63 36.64 17.03
CA LYS A 423 -7.95 37.74 16.10
C LYS A 423 -6.69 38.50 15.68
N ARG A 424 -5.82 38.86 16.64
CA ARG A 424 -4.54 39.53 16.37
C ARG A 424 -3.64 38.71 15.44
N ARG A 425 -3.55 37.39 15.65
CA ARG A 425 -2.75 36.49 14.79
C ARG A 425 -3.31 36.36 13.38
N VAL A 426 -4.63 36.34 13.22
CA VAL A 426 -5.29 36.34 11.90
C VAL A 426 -5.00 37.65 11.16
N GLU A 427 -5.10 38.79 11.84
CA GLU A 427 -4.77 40.11 11.29
C GLU A 427 -3.29 40.24 10.92
N GLU A 428 -2.37 39.67 11.70
CA GLU A 428 -0.93 39.62 11.38
C GLU A 428 -0.65 38.76 10.14
N LYS A 429 -1.24 37.56 10.05
CA LYS A 429 -1.08 36.68 8.88
C LYS A 429 -1.64 37.29 7.60
N ALA A 430 -2.69 38.09 7.69
CA ALA A 430 -3.25 38.81 6.54
C ALA A 430 -2.31 39.91 5.99
N LYS A 431 -1.31 40.36 6.77
CA LYS A 431 -0.34 41.39 6.39
C LYS A 431 0.91 40.86 5.69
N ASP A 432 1.04 39.55 5.47
CA ASP A 432 2.20 38.96 4.80
C ASP A 432 2.36 39.56 3.37
N PRO A 433 3.58 39.95 2.94
CA PRO A 433 3.76 40.69 1.70
C PRO A 433 3.49 39.77 0.51
N SER A 434 2.41 40.03 -0.23
CA SER A 434 2.03 39.25 -1.43
C SER A 434 3.11 39.27 -2.51
N GLN A 435 4.01 40.25 -2.48
CA GLN A 435 5.17 40.34 -3.36
C GLN A 435 6.20 39.23 -3.11
N GLN A 436 6.35 38.78 -1.85
CA GLN A 436 7.22 37.64 -1.52
C GLN A 436 6.57 36.32 -1.96
N GLN A 437 5.28 36.15 -1.68
CA GLN A 437 4.53 34.97 -2.14
C GLN A 437 4.54 34.86 -3.68
N SER A 438 4.41 35.99 -4.39
CA SER A 438 4.50 36.03 -5.85
C SER A 438 5.83 35.48 -6.37
N LYS A 439 6.97 35.88 -5.76
CA LYS A 439 8.30 35.35 -6.12
C LYS A 439 8.44 33.86 -5.83
N GLU A 440 7.97 33.40 -4.66
CA GLU A 440 7.97 31.98 -4.30
C GLU A 440 7.12 31.16 -5.28
N GLN A 441 5.97 31.70 -5.69
CA GLN A 441 5.06 31.08 -6.66
C GLN A 441 5.69 30.97 -8.06
N ASP A 442 6.38 32.01 -8.53
CA ASP A 442 7.08 32.01 -9.82
C ASP A 442 8.26 31.04 -9.84
N GLN A 443 9.01 30.96 -8.74
CA GLN A 443 10.10 29.99 -8.60
C GLN A 443 9.56 28.56 -8.64
N LEU A 444 8.45 28.29 -7.93
CA LEU A 444 7.82 26.98 -7.92
C LEU A 444 7.26 26.58 -9.30
N ALA A 445 6.74 27.55 -10.05
CA ALA A 445 6.33 27.35 -11.43
C ALA A 445 7.51 26.97 -12.34
N GLY A 446 8.68 27.58 -12.13
CA GLY A 446 9.93 27.22 -12.82
C GLY A 446 10.36 25.80 -12.52
N GLN A 447 10.45 25.43 -11.24
CA GLN A 447 10.79 24.07 -10.80
C GLN A 447 9.84 23.02 -11.39
N THR A 448 8.53 23.29 -11.35
CA THR A 448 7.52 22.38 -11.93
C THR A 448 7.73 22.16 -13.43
N LYS A 449 8.11 23.22 -14.16
CA LYS A 449 8.42 23.13 -15.58
C LYS A 449 9.70 22.32 -15.84
N ASP A 450 10.74 22.51 -15.03
CA ASP A 450 12.00 21.80 -15.18
C ASP A 450 11.79 20.29 -14.99
N VAL A 451 11.03 19.89 -13.96
CA VAL A 451 10.63 18.48 -13.74
C VAL A 451 9.82 17.96 -14.93
N ALA A 452 8.87 18.74 -15.44
CA ALA A 452 8.08 18.34 -16.62
C ALA A 452 8.98 18.08 -17.85
N ASP A 453 9.96 18.94 -18.08
CA ASP A 453 10.91 18.82 -19.20
C ASP A 453 11.86 17.63 -19.02
N GLU A 454 12.27 17.29 -17.79
CA GLU A 454 13.08 16.11 -17.50
C GLU A 454 12.31 14.80 -17.69
N VAL A 455 11.06 14.73 -17.20
CA VAL A 455 10.18 13.58 -17.43
C VAL A 455 9.89 13.43 -18.93
N LYS A 456 9.65 14.52 -19.65
CA LYS A 456 9.43 14.50 -21.10
C LYS A 456 10.68 14.06 -21.90
N LYS A 457 11.89 14.45 -21.48
CA LYS A 457 13.14 14.00 -22.12
C LYS A 457 13.44 12.53 -21.88
N SER A 458 13.08 12.02 -20.70
CA SER A 458 13.26 10.61 -20.35
C SER A 458 12.18 9.72 -20.97
N ASP A 459 10.95 10.23 -21.15
CA ASP A 459 9.87 9.54 -21.83
C ASP A 459 9.81 9.84 -23.34
N LYS A 460 10.60 9.11 -24.14
CA LYS A 460 10.54 9.19 -25.60
C LYS A 460 9.23 8.64 -26.20
N SER A 461 8.35 8.03 -25.39
CA SER A 461 7.12 7.40 -25.85
C SER A 461 5.96 8.39 -26.05
N GLY A 462 6.04 9.62 -25.51
CA GLY A 462 5.06 10.70 -25.74
C GLY A 462 3.62 10.44 -25.26
N ASN A 463 3.36 9.34 -24.55
CA ASN A 463 2.01 8.91 -24.14
C ASN A 463 1.70 9.17 -22.66
N ASN A 464 2.65 9.74 -21.89
CA ASN A 464 2.42 10.00 -20.48
C ASN A 464 1.70 11.35 -20.29
N ALA A 465 0.57 11.34 -19.59
CA ALA A 465 -0.19 12.55 -19.28
C ALA A 465 0.50 13.41 -18.19
N SER A 466 1.45 12.82 -17.46
CA SER A 466 2.16 13.48 -16.34
C SER A 466 2.89 14.77 -16.74
N PRO A 467 3.76 14.83 -17.79
CA PRO A 467 4.40 16.07 -18.23
C PRO A 467 3.42 17.18 -18.62
N GLN A 468 2.28 16.82 -19.24
CA GLN A 468 1.27 17.79 -19.64
C GLN A 468 0.58 18.41 -18.42
N SER A 469 0.20 17.58 -17.44
CA SER A 469 -0.37 18.07 -16.18
C SER A 469 0.64 18.91 -15.39
N MET A 470 1.92 18.56 -15.36
CA MET A 470 2.96 19.44 -14.76
C MET A 470 3.08 20.78 -15.49
N GLN A 471 2.98 20.80 -16.83
CA GLN A 471 2.99 22.05 -17.60
C GLN A 471 1.75 22.91 -17.32
N ASN A 472 0.56 22.30 -17.23
CA ASN A 472 -0.67 22.98 -16.84
C ASN A 472 -0.54 23.57 -15.43
N ALA A 473 -0.02 22.78 -14.48
CA ALA A 473 0.26 23.24 -13.12
C ALA A 473 1.21 24.44 -13.11
N SER A 474 2.34 24.37 -13.82
CA SER A 474 3.29 25.50 -13.96
C SER A 474 2.61 26.75 -14.53
N GLY A 475 1.73 26.59 -15.53
CA GLY A 475 0.95 27.69 -16.10
C GLY A 475 0.01 28.35 -15.09
N SER A 476 -0.73 27.54 -14.32
CA SER A 476 -1.61 28.01 -13.25
C SER A 476 -0.81 28.68 -12.12
N MET A 477 0.35 28.14 -11.74
CA MET A 477 1.25 28.78 -10.78
C MET A 477 1.73 30.16 -11.24
N LYS A 478 2.12 30.34 -12.51
CA LYS A 478 2.52 31.66 -13.04
C LYS A 478 1.37 32.67 -13.01
N LYS A 479 0.15 32.23 -13.32
CA LYS A 479 -1.04 33.07 -13.21
C LYS A 479 -1.26 33.48 -11.76
N ALA A 480 -1.18 32.54 -10.81
CA ALA A 480 -1.24 32.84 -9.39
C ALA A 480 -0.17 33.84 -8.96
N GLY A 481 1.08 33.68 -9.39
CA GLY A 481 2.18 34.61 -9.11
C GLY A 481 1.89 36.03 -9.61
N SER A 482 1.29 36.14 -10.80
CA SER A 482 0.84 37.41 -11.38
C SER A 482 -0.33 38.04 -10.62
N GLN A 483 -1.32 37.24 -10.19
CA GLN A 483 -2.44 37.73 -9.39
C GLN A 483 -1.98 38.21 -8.00
N LEU A 484 -1.03 37.49 -7.38
CA LEU A 484 -0.43 37.89 -6.10
C LEU A 484 0.33 39.21 -6.20
N SER A 485 1.09 39.44 -7.28
CA SER A 485 1.81 40.71 -7.50
C SER A 485 0.85 41.88 -7.71
N GLN A 486 -0.32 41.64 -8.30
CA GLN A 486 -1.39 42.63 -8.47
C GLN A 486 -2.27 42.81 -7.22
N GLY A 487 -2.07 42.01 -6.16
CA GLY A 487 -2.86 42.06 -4.93
C GLY A 487 -4.18 41.27 -4.99
N ASN A 488 -4.49 40.62 -6.11
CA ASN A 488 -5.70 39.83 -6.37
C ASN A 488 -5.63 38.45 -5.69
N SER A 489 -5.74 38.43 -4.36
CA SER A 489 -5.53 37.22 -3.55
C SER A 489 -6.58 36.12 -3.81
N SER A 490 -7.80 36.50 -4.23
CA SER A 490 -8.88 35.56 -4.56
C SER A 490 -8.59 34.76 -5.83
N GLN A 491 -8.30 35.45 -6.94
CA GLN A 491 -7.94 34.81 -8.20
C GLN A 491 -6.63 34.02 -8.07
N ALA A 492 -5.66 34.55 -7.31
CA ALA A 492 -4.43 33.83 -7.00
C ALA A 492 -4.70 32.48 -6.32
N ASN A 493 -5.57 32.47 -5.30
CA ASN A 493 -5.93 31.25 -4.58
C ASN A 493 -6.63 30.22 -5.49
N GLN A 494 -7.53 30.65 -6.37
CA GLN A 494 -8.15 29.76 -7.36
C GLN A 494 -7.14 29.15 -8.33
N ASP A 495 -6.20 29.95 -8.83
CA ASP A 495 -5.14 29.46 -9.73
C ASP A 495 -4.17 28.53 -8.99
N GLN A 496 -3.91 28.76 -7.70
CA GLN A 496 -3.11 27.86 -6.86
C GLN A 496 -3.80 26.50 -6.64
N GLN A 497 -5.11 26.48 -6.45
CA GLN A 497 -5.90 25.24 -6.31
C GLN A 497 -5.89 24.43 -7.61
N LYS A 498 -6.11 25.08 -8.76
CA LYS A 498 -5.97 24.43 -10.07
C LYS A 498 -4.58 23.86 -10.29
N ALA A 499 -3.54 24.57 -9.85
CA ALA A 499 -2.17 24.03 -9.90
C ALA A 499 -2.01 22.77 -9.04
N LEU A 500 -2.59 22.74 -7.84
CA LEU A 500 -2.56 21.54 -6.97
C LEU A 500 -3.28 20.35 -7.60
N GLU A 501 -4.45 20.55 -8.20
CA GLU A 501 -5.19 19.49 -8.88
C GLU A 501 -4.36 18.85 -10.01
N GLU A 502 -3.72 19.69 -10.83
CA GLU A 502 -2.88 19.23 -11.93
C GLU A 502 -1.58 18.55 -11.42
N LEU A 503 -0.97 19.02 -10.34
CA LEU A 503 0.19 18.36 -9.72
C LEU A 503 -0.16 16.98 -9.14
N GLU A 504 -1.29 16.88 -8.43
CA GLU A 504 -1.76 15.62 -7.84
C GLU A 504 -2.09 14.59 -8.93
N LYS A 505 -2.70 15.06 -10.04
CA LYS A 505 -2.89 14.25 -11.24
C LYS A 505 -1.56 13.80 -11.84
N ALA A 506 -0.61 14.72 -12.04
CA ALA A 506 0.71 14.39 -12.56
C ALA A 506 1.47 13.39 -11.68
N ARG A 507 1.32 13.48 -10.35
CA ARG A 507 1.91 12.54 -9.39
C ARG A 507 1.35 11.14 -9.62
N LYS A 508 0.03 11.02 -9.66
CA LYS A 508 -0.64 9.74 -9.87
C LYS A 508 -0.26 9.11 -11.21
N ASP A 509 -0.29 9.91 -12.29
CA ASP A 509 0.07 9.43 -13.62
C ASP A 509 1.55 8.95 -13.67
N LEU A 510 2.46 9.64 -12.99
CA LEU A 510 3.88 9.24 -12.91
C LEU A 510 4.08 7.98 -12.05
N GLU A 511 3.37 7.85 -10.93
CA GLU A 511 3.37 6.64 -10.09
C GLU A 511 2.88 5.42 -10.87
N GLU A 512 1.78 5.56 -11.62
CA GLU A 512 1.23 4.53 -12.48
C GLU A 512 2.22 4.16 -13.59
N ALA A 513 2.84 5.14 -14.25
CA ALA A 513 3.86 4.90 -15.26
C ALA A 513 5.10 4.16 -14.71
N ILE A 514 5.61 4.56 -13.54
CA ILE A 514 6.70 3.87 -12.84
C ILE A 514 6.32 2.43 -12.52
N ALA A 515 5.10 2.20 -12.03
CA ALA A 515 4.63 0.87 -11.67
C ALA A 515 4.50 -0.03 -12.90
N GLN A 516 3.91 0.48 -13.98
CA GLN A 516 3.76 -0.24 -15.25
C GLN A 516 5.13 -0.59 -15.86
N GLU A 517 6.06 0.36 -15.91
CA GLU A 517 7.39 0.13 -16.47
C GLU A 517 8.21 -0.86 -15.62
N ARG A 518 8.11 -0.79 -14.28
CA ARG A 518 8.70 -1.81 -13.39
C ARG A 518 8.14 -3.20 -13.68
N GLN A 519 6.83 -3.32 -13.86
CA GLN A 519 6.20 -4.60 -14.18
C GLN A 519 6.63 -5.13 -15.56
N ALA A 520 6.69 -4.26 -16.57
CA ALA A 520 7.14 -4.60 -17.92
C ALA A 520 8.59 -5.08 -17.91
N MET A 521 9.49 -4.35 -17.24
CA MET A 521 10.90 -4.73 -17.08
C MET A 521 11.06 -6.08 -16.38
N GLN A 522 10.31 -6.33 -15.30
CA GLN A 522 10.34 -7.62 -14.61
C GLN A 522 9.87 -8.77 -15.52
N ALA A 523 8.78 -8.55 -16.27
CA ALA A 523 8.26 -9.56 -17.20
C ALA A 523 9.27 -9.89 -18.31
N GLU A 524 9.96 -8.89 -18.83
CA GLU A 524 11.01 -9.08 -19.83
C GLU A 524 12.22 -9.82 -19.26
N SER A 525 12.70 -9.42 -18.08
CA SER A 525 13.77 -10.10 -17.36
C SER A 525 13.45 -11.58 -17.14
N LEU A 526 12.22 -11.90 -16.72
CA LEU A 526 11.75 -13.28 -16.56
C LEU A 526 11.85 -14.08 -17.86
N VAL A 527 11.48 -13.49 -18.99
CA VAL A 527 11.53 -14.17 -20.30
C VAL A 527 12.98 -14.41 -20.72
N LYS A 528 13.86 -13.43 -20.55
CA LYS A 528 15.29 -13.55 -20.88
C LYS A 528 15.98 -14.61 -20.02
N ILE A 529 15.67 -14.63 -18.72
CA ILE A 529 16.20 -15.61 -17.77
C ILE A 529 15.68 -17.02 -18.10
N ASP A 530 14.38 -17.19 -18.39
CA ASP A 530 13.82 -18.47 -18.82
C ASP A 530 14.53 -19.01 -20.07
N GLN A 531 14.73 -18.16 -21.09
CA GLN A 531 15.42 -18.56 -22.32
C GLN A 531 16.87 -19.00 -22.08
N MET A 532 17.60 -18.30 -21.21
CA MET A 532 18.97 -18.66 -20.88
C MET A 532 19.06 -19.94 -20.07
N LEU A 533 18.23 -20.09 -19.03
CA LEU A 533 18.18 -21.31 -18.23
C LEU A 533 17.74 -22.52 -19.06
N GLN A 534 16.82 -22.35 -20.01
CA GLN A 534 16.41 -23.43 -20.91
C GLN A 534 17.56 -23.87 -21.81
N LYS A 535 18.37 -22.93 -22.33
CA LYS A 535 19.56 -23.26 -23.13
C LYS A 535 20.60 -24.01 -22.30
N ILE A 536 20.85 -23.55 -21.08
CA ILE A 536 21.78 -24.21 -20.14
C ILE A 536 21.29 -25.62 -19.84
N LEU A 537 20.00 -25.80 -19.54
CA LEU A 537 19.41 -27.11 -19.25
C LEU A 537 19.53 -28.08 -20.43
N THR A 538 19.18 -27.65 -21.65
CA THR A 538 19.29 -28.50 -22.84
C THR A 538 20.73 -28.97 -23.06
N ALA A 539 21.71 -28.07 -22.93
CA ALA A 539 23.12 -28.42 -23.07
C ALA A 539 23.60 -29.33 -21.93
N GLN A 540 23.16 -29.11 -20.68
CA GLN A 540 23.49 -29.99 -19.56
C GLN A 540 23.00 -31.41 -19.80
N GLN A 541 21.75 -31.57 -20.25
CA GLN A 541 21.16 -32.90 -20.51
C GLN A 541 21.95 -33.69 -21.56
N GLU A 542 22.44 -33.00 -22.61
CA GLU A 542 23.28 -33.61 -23.65
C GLU A 542 24.65 -34.04 -23.10
N ILE A 543 25.26 -33.20 -22.26
CA ILE A 543 26.53 -33.51 -21.59
C ILE A 543 26.35 -34.70 -20.62
N SER A 544 25.33 -34.68 -19.76
CA SER A 544 25.04 -35.76 -18.81
C SER A 544 24.76 -37.10 -19.49
N SER A 545 24.02 -37.09 -20.61
CA SER A 545 23.78 -38.30 -21.40
C SER A 545 25.09 -38.85 -21.97
N SER A 546 25.92 -37.99 -22.52
CA SER A 546 27.23 -38.36 -23.06
C SER A 546 28.18 -38.89 -21.97
N THR A 547 28.17 -38.31 -20.78
CA THR A 547 28.96 -38.79 -19.62
C THR A 547 28.57 -40.22 -19.26
N LYS A 548 27.27 -40.52 -19.19
CA LYS A 548 26.74 -41.88 -18.92
C LYS A 548 27.16 -42.89 -19.98
N GLU A 549 27.13 -42.49 -21.25
CA GLU A 549 27.55 -43.36 -22.35
C GLU A 549 29.04 -43.68 -22.29
N VAL A 550 29.89 -42.68 -22.03
CA VAL A 550 31.34 -42.88 -21.89
C VAL A 550 31.66 -43.78 -20.70
N TYR A 551 31.01 -43.56 -19.55
CA TYR A 551 31.18 -44.41 -18.37
C TYR A 551 30.76 -45.87 -18.62
N ARG A 552 29.64 -46.08 -19.33
CA ARG A 552 29.15 -47.41 -19.69
C ARG A 552 30.11 -48.14 -20.61
N LYS A 553 30.69 -47.44 -21.60
CA LYS A 553 31.71 -47.99 -22.51
C LYS A 553 32.98 -48.44 -21.78
N ALA A 554 33.34 -47.75 -20.69
CA ALA A 554 34.43 -48.12 -19.80
C ALA A 554 34.09 -49.26 -18.81
N GLY A 555 32.96 -49.96 -18.99
CA GLY A 555 32.55 -51.07 -18.12
C GLY A 555 32.15 -50.63 -16.71
N GLY A 556 31.78 -49.37 -16.53
CA GLY A 556 31.36 -48.84 -15.23
C GLY A 556 32.49 -48.73 -14.21
N LYS A 557 33.72 -48.45 -14.67
CA LYS A 557 34.89 -48.24 -13.81
C LYS A 557 35.69 -47.03 -14.27
N ASP A 558 35.91 -46.09 -13.35
CA ASP A 558 36.79 -44.95 -13.61
C ASP A 558 38.23 -45.41 -13.86
N GLY A 559 38.92 -44.74 -14.79
CA GLY A 559 40.31 -45.04 -15.19
C GLY A 559 40.45 -46.05 -16.33
N ALA A 560 39.41 -46.81 -16.67
CA ALA A 560 39.42 -47.79 -17.76
C ALA A 560 38.96 -47.19 -19.12
N TYR A 561 39.35 -45.95 -19.40
CA TYR A 561 38.93 -45.22 -20.61
C TYR A 561 39.94 -45.37 -21.75
N GLU A 562 39.47 -45.78 -22.91
CA GLU A 562 40.23 -45.76 -24.16
C GLU A 562 40.48 -44.33 -24.66
N ARG A 563 41.37 -44.16 -25.66
CA ARG A 563 41.80 -42.83 -26.15
C ARG A 563 40.62 -41.96 -26.60
N ALA A 564 39.63 -42.55 -27.26
CA ALA A 564 38.45 -41.83 -27.77
C ALA A 564 37.57 -41.31 -26.62
N GLU A 565 37.36 -42.12 -25.59
CA GLU A 565 36.62 -41.80 -24.38
C GLU A 565 37.32 -40.71 -23.57
N GLN A 566 38.65 -40.77 -23.46
CA GLN A 566 39.44 -39.72 -22.80
C GLN A 566 39.29 -38.35 -23.50
N LEU A 567 39.31 -38.34 -24.84
CA LEU A 567 39.06 -37.13 -25.62
C LEU A 567 37.62 -36.62 -25.41
N LYS A 568 36.63 -37.51 -25.39
CA LYS A 568 35.23 -37.14 -25.12
C LYS A 568 35.06 -36.56 -23.72
N LEU A 569 35.65 -37.14 -22.68
CA LEU A 569 35.61 -36.58 -21.31
C LEU A 569 36.22 -35.18 -21.22
N THR A 570 37.28 -34.93 -22.00
CA THR A 570 37.90 -33.58 -22.09
C THR A 570 36.96 -32.57 -22.76
N GLU A 571 36.24 -32.98 -23.80
CA GLU A 571 35.22 -32.15 -24.46
C GLU A 571 34.05 -31.85 -23.50
N LEU A 572 33.52 -32.87 -22.82
CA LEU A 572 32.43 -32.74 -21.85
C LEU A 572 32.83 -31.83 -20.68
N SER A 573 34.04 -31.97 -20.16
CA SER A 573 34.61 -31.08 -19.15
C SER A 573 34.59 -29.60 -19.58
N ARG A 574 35.03 -29.29 -20.81
CA ARG A 574 34.96 -27.91 -21.33
C ARG A 574 33.52 -27.42 -21.46
N GLY A 575 32.59 -28.30 -21.84
CA GLY A 575 31.16 -28.02 -21.88
C GLY A 575 30.62 -27.59 -20.52
N GLU A 576 30.91 -28.35 -19.46
CA GLU A 576 30.53 -28.06 -18.07
C GLU A 576 31.08 -26.69 -17.61
N GLY A 577 32.34 -26.38 -17.92
CA GLY A 577 32.94 -25.08 -17.62
C GLY A 577 32.22 -23.91 -18.30
N LYS A 578 31.86 -24.07 -19.58
CA LYS A 578 31.09 -23.06 -20.32
C LYS A 578 29.69 -22.85 -19.75
N LEU A 579 29.02 -23.92 -19.31
CA LEU A 579 27.72 -23.81 -18.64
C LEU A 579 27.84 -23.06 -17.31
N GLY A 580 28.94 -23.25 -16.56
CA GLY A 580 29.22 -22.46 -15.35
C GLY A 580 29.27 -20.96 -15.63
N GLU A 581 29.94 -20.53 -16.70
CA GLU A 581 29.98 -19.12 -17.11
C GLU A 581 28.59 -18.59 -17.51
N ASP A 582 27.79 -19.39 -18.20
CA ASP A 582 26.44 -19.00 -18.60
C ASP A 582 25.49 -18.90 -17.39
N VAL A 583 25.61 -19.80 -16.42
CA VAL A 583 24.89 -19.73 -15.12
C VAL A 583 25.31 -18.48 -14.33
N ARG A 584 26.59 -18.11 -14.34
CA ARG A 584 27.07 -16.88 -13.70
C ARG A 584 26.39 -15.64 -14.29
N LYS A 585 26.28 -15.55 -15.62
CA LYS A 585 25.57 -14.44 -16.29
C LYS A 585 24.10 -14.36 -15.87
N VAL A 586 23.41 -15.51 -15.76
CA VAL A 586 22.02 -15.57 -15.27
C VAL A 586 21.93 -15.07 -13.83
N THR A 587 22.86 -15.50 -12.98
CA THR A 587 22.94 -15.09 -11.58
C THR A 587 23.11 -13.58 -11.43
N GLU A 588 23.97 -12.96 -12.24
CA GLU A 588 24.17 -11.50 -12.24
C GLU A 588 22.91 -10.72 -12.64
N MET A 589 22.16 -11.18 -13.65
CA MET A 589 20.90 -10.55 -14.03
C MET A 589 19.88 -10.60 -12.90
N LEU A 590 19.74 -11.74 -12.22
CA LEU A 590 18.83 -11.87 -11.07
C LEU A 590 19.26 -11.00 -9.88
N LYS A 591 20.57 -10.87 -9.62
CA LYS A 591 21.09 -9.99 -8.55
C LYS A 591 20.82 -8.52 -8.83
N LYS A 592 21.02 -8.06 -10.08
CA LYS A 592 20.78 -6.67 -10.49
C LYS A 592 19.31 -6.26 -10.34
N GLU A 593 18.39 -7.20 -10.49
CA GLU A 593 16.98 -6.93 -10.29
C GLU A 593 16.58 -6.79 -8.80
N GLY A 594 17.28 -7.50 -7.91
CA GLY A 594 17.20 -7.32 -6.46
C GLY A 594 15.88 -7.77 -5.80
N SER A 595 14.97 -8.41 -6.53
CA SER A 595 13.65 -8.83 -6.05
C SER A 595 13.61 -10.25 -5.46
N THR A 596 14.65 -11.06 -5.68
CA THR A 596 14.72 -12.49 -5.31
C THR A 596 16.05 -12.83 -4.65
N GLN A 597 16.00 -13.58 -3.53
CA GLN A 597 17.19 -13.85 -2.70
C GLN A 597 17.64 -15.31 -2.76
N VAL A 598 16.70 -16.26 -2.86
CA VAL A 598 17.04 -17.70 -2.85
C VAL A 598 17.54 -18.15 -4.23
N PHE A 599 16.92 -17.71 -5.32
CA PHE A 599 17.29 -18.12 -6.69
C PHE A 599 18.74 -17.79 -7.07
N PRO A 600 19.26 -16.57 -6.86
CA PRO A 600 20.68 -16.29 -7.11
C PRO A 600 21.61 -17.21 -6.33
N THR A 601 21.22 -17.55 -5.10
CA THR A 601 22.03 -18.41 -4.23
C THR A 601 22.07 -19.84 -4.74
N VAL A 602 20.94 -20.38 -5.20
CA VAL A 602 20.90 -21.72 -5.79
C VAL A 602 21.67 -21.77 -7.12
N LEU A 603 21.61 -20.72 -7.94
CA LEU A 603 22.41 -20.66 -9.17
C LEU A 603 23.92 -20.61 -8.90
N LEU A 604 24.36 -19.99 -7.80
CA LEU A 604 25.77 -20.07 -7.38
C LEU A 604 26.17 -21.50 -6.98
N GLU A 605 25.27 -22.28 -6.37
CA GLU A 605 25.52 -23.70 -6.08
C GLU A 605 25.58 -24.52 -7.38
N VAL A 606 24.69 -24.24 -8.33
CA VAL A 606 24.71 -24.87 -9.66
C VAL A 606 26.02 -24.55 -10.38
N GLU A 607 26.48 -23.30 -10.35
CA GLU A 607 27.77 -22.91 -10.92
C GLU A 607 28.93 -23.69 -10.26
N ALA A 608 28.95 -23.78 -8.93
CA ALA A 608 29.98 -24.53 -8.21
C ALA A 608 29.95 -26.03 -8.54
N ASP A 609 28.77 -26.61 -8.73
CA ASP A 609 28.59 -28.00 -9.14
C ASP A 609 29.12 -28.26 -10.56
N LEU A 610 28.80 -27.38 -11.51
CA LEU A 610 29.31 -27.44 -12.89
C LEU A 610 30.85 -27.37 -12.92
N VAL A 611 31.45 -26.47 -12.14
CA VAL A 611 32.91 -26.35 -12.00
C VAL A 611 33.52 -27.62 -11.36
N ASN A 612 32.83 -28.23 -10.40
CA ASN A 612 33.29 -29.49 -9.81
C ASN A 612 33.24 -30.64 -10.83
N VAL A 613 32.14 -30.76 -11.58
CA VAL A 613 31.99 -31.78 -12.63
C VAL A 613 33.03 -31.59 -13.73
N GLN A 614 33.29 -30.34 -14.14
CA GLN A 614 34.40 -30.02 -15.06
C GLN A 614 35.73 -30.62 -14.57
N LYS A 615 36.06 -30.43 -13.29
CA LYS A 615 37.29 -31.00 -12.71
C LYS A 615 37.26 -32.53 -12.71
N LEU A 616 36.16 -33.13 -12.27
CA LEU A 616 36.01 -34.59 -12.22
C LEU A 616 36.14 -35.23 -13.60
N LEU A 617 35.49 -34.69 -14.63
CA LEU A 617 35.58 -35.19 -15.99
C LEU A 617 36.99 -35.01 -16.58
N SER A 618 37.67 -33.91 -16.26
CA SER A 618 39.09 -33.70 -16.63
C SER A 618 40.00 -34.76 -16.01
N ASP A 619 39.72 -35.13 -14.76
CA ASP A 619 40.43 -36.17 -14.00
C ASP A 619 39.98 -37.61 -14.40
N ARG A 620 39.17 -37.74 -15.45
CA ARG A 620 38.61 -39.01 -15.94
C ARG A 620 37.77 -39.73 -14.88
N LYS A 621 36.97 -38.97 -14.13
CA LYS A 621 36.00 -39.49 -13.17
C LYS A 621 34.58 -39.21 -13.67
N ALA A 622 33.97 -40.23 -14.28
CA ALA A 622 32.61 -40.17 -14.81
C ALA A 622 31.65 -41.13 -14.06
N GLY A 623 32.07 -41.66 -12.92
CA GLY A 623 31.26 -42.55 -12.08
C GLY A 623 30.06 -41.90 -11.41
N ASP A 624 29.43 -42.66 -10.51
CA ASP A 624 28.09 -42.37 -9.98
C ASP A 624 28.00 -41.01 -9.27
N LEU A 625 29.07 -40.58 -8.57
CA LEU A 625 29.10 -39.27 -7.94
C LEU A 625 29.05 -38.13 -8.98
N THR A 626 29.83 -38.21 -10.05
CA THR A 626 29.83 -37.20 -11.13
C THR A 626 28.45 -37.10 -11.78
N GLN A 627 27.85 -38.25 -12.10
CA GLN A 627 26.53 -38.31 -12.71
C GLN A 627 25.40 -37.84 -11.77
N ALA A 628 25.53 -38.08 -10.46
CA ALA A 628 24.58 -37.58 -9.46
C ALA A 628 24.64 -36.05 -9.34
N VAL A 629 25.83 -35.45 -9.36
CA VAL A 629 25.99 -33.98 -9.36
C VAL A 629 25.39 -33.37 -10.63
N GLN A 630 25.63 -33.96 -11.80
CA GLN A 630 25.02 -33.52 -13.06
C GLN A 630 23.48 -33.60 -13.02
N ALA A 631 22.92 -34.70 -12.48
CA ALA A 631 21.47 -34.86 -12.34
C ALA A 631 20.85 -33.84 -11.36
N ASP A 632 21.59 -33.46 -10.33
CA ASP A 632 21.17 -32.42 -9.40
C ASP A 632 21.16 -31.02 -10.04
N VAL A 633 22.16 -30.70 -10.87
CA VAL A 633 22.19 -29.48 -11.69
C VAL A 633 20.95 -29.42 -12.59
N GLU A 634 20.65 -30.48 -13.33
CA GLU A 634 19.46 -30.55 -14.18
C GLU A 634 18.18 -30.33 -13.38
N ARG A 635 18.04 -31.00 -12.22
CA ARG A 635 16.86 -30.84 -11.37
C ARG A 635 16.68 -29.40 -10.89
N ASN A 636 17.76 -28.75 -10.45
CA ASN A 636 17.70 -27.36 -10.01
C ASN A 636 17.30 -26.42 -11.15
N LEU A 637 17.84 -26.61 -12.36
CA LEU A 637 17.48 -25.82 -13.53
C LEU A 637 16.00 -26.03 -13.94
N ILE A 638 15.51 -27.28 -13.92
CA ILE A 638 14.10 -27.61 -14.19
C ILE A 638 13.17 -26.95 -13.19
N GLU A 639 13.45 -27.07 -11.88
CA GLU A 639 12.62 -26.49 -10.84
C GLU A 639 12.56 -24.96 -10.93
N MET A 640 13.68 -24.31 -11.28
CA MET A 640 13.72 -22.87 -11.53
C MET A 640 12.91 -22.48 -12.77
N LEU A 641 13.07 -23.19 -13.89
CA LEU A 641 12.28 -22.93 -15.09
C LEU A 641 10.78 -23.08 -14.83
N ASP A 642 10.37 -24.13 -14.11
CA ASP A 642 8.99 -24.34 -13.71
C ASP A 642 8.44 -23.19 -12.85
N ALA A 643 9.25 -22.71 -11.91
CA ALA A 643 8.89 -21.59 -11.06
C ALA A 643 8.74 -20.28 -11.85
N LEU A 644 9.70 -19.98 -12.72
CA LEU A 644 9.69 -18.79 -13.58
C LEU A 644 8.49 -18.81 -14.54
N ARG A 645 8.22 -19.95 -15.20
CA ARG A 645 7.08 -20.11 -16.13
C ARG A 645 5.74 -20.00 -15.44
N LYS A 646 5.61 -20.54 -14.22
CA LYS A 646 4.40 -20.38 -13.40
C LYS A 646 4.17 -18.91 -13.05
N GLU A 647 5.22 -18.18 -12.69
CA GLU A 647 5.09 -16.75 -12.41
C GLU A 647 4.76 -15.93 -13.66
N GLN A 648 5.43 -16.19 -14.79
CA GLN A 648 5.08 -15.57 -16.08
C GLN A 648 3.60 -15.80 -16.43
N SER A 649 3.11 -17.01 -16.22
CA SER A 649 1.70 -17.36 -16.48
C SER A 649 0.74 -16.66 -15.54
N ARG A 650 1.10 -16.54 -14.25
CA ARG A 650 0.32 -15.80 -13.25
C ARG A 650 0.21 -14.32 -13.59
N ARG A 651 1.32 -13.69 -13.98
CA ARG A 651 1.38 -12.27 -14.35
C ARG A 651 0.60 -11.98 -15.63
N ARG A 652 0.69 -12.87 -16.64
CA ARG A 652 -0.17 -12.78 -17.84
C ARG A 652 -1.65 -12.85 -17.52
N LYS A 653 -2.06 -13.68 -16.56
CA LYS A 653 -3.47 -13.76 -16.11
C LYS A 653 -3.91 -12.50 -15.36
N GLN A 654 -3.02 -11.85 -14.61
CA GLN A 654 -3.31 -10.58 -13.95
C GLN A 654 -3.43 -9.41 -14.94
N GLN A 655 -2.66 -9.41 -16.04
CA GLN A 655 -2.79 -8.40 -17.10
C GLN A 655 -4.01 -8.61 -18.03
N GLY A 656 -4.56 -9.83 -18.10
CA GLY A 656 -5.71 -10.16 -18.96
C GLY A 656 -7.10 -10.00 -18.33
N GLY A 657 -7.19 -9.60 -17.05
CA GLY A 657 -8.46 -9.36 -16.35
C GLY A 657 -8.81 -7.88 -16.34
N GLY A 658 -9.78 -7.46 -17.15
CA GLY A 658 -10.27 -6.09 -17.16
C GLY A 658 -10.95 -5.68 -15.85
N GLY A 659 -10.57 -4.51 -15.33
CA GLY A 659 -11.37 -3.62 -14.48
C GLY A 659 -11.76 -4.13 -13.09
N GLY A 660 -11.14 -3.58 -12.05
CA GLY A 660 -11.65 -3.66 -10.68
C GLY A 660 -10.60 -3.27 -9.65
N GLY A 661 -10.87 -2.22 -8.87
CA GLY A 661 -9.95 -1.59 -7.95
C GLY A 661 -9.34 -2.54 -6.91
N GLY A 662 -8.13 -2.20 -6.48
CA GLY A 662 -7.39 -2.90 -5.44
C GLY A 662 -6.07 -2.21 -5.21
N GLY A 663 -6.09 -1.09 -4.47
CA GLY A 663 -4.89 -0.51 -3.90
C GLY A 663 -4.21 -1.55 -2.99
N GLY A 664 -2.89 -1.66 -3.08
CA GLY A 664 -2.16 -2.62 -2.27
C GLY A 664 -0.69 -2.71 -2.61
N GLY A 665 0.10 -1.83 -2.00
CA GLY A 665 1.53 -2.03 -1.75
C GLY A 665 2.46 -1.70 -2.92
N GLY A 666 3.01 -0.47 -2.92
CA GLY A 666 4.12 -0.02 -3.77
C GLY A 666 5.47 -0.73 -3.52
N GLY A 667 5.45 -1.95 -2.96
CA GLY A 667 6.63 -2.78 -2.78
C GLY A 667 6.96 -3.54 -4.07
N ARG A 668 8.26 -3.68 -4.37
CA ARG A 668 8.73 -4.55 -5.47
C ARG A 668 8.24 -5.98 -5.21
N GLN A 669 7.32 -6.47 -6.03
CA GLN A 669 6.92 -7.88 -5.99
C GLN A 669 8.12 -8.76 -6.37
N PRO A 670 8.37 -9.87 -5.65
CA PRO A 670 9.42 -10.82 -6.00
C PRO A 670 9.21 -11.40 -7.42
N LEU A 671 10.29 -11.70 -8.14
CA LEU A 671 10.21 -12.39 -9.45
C LEU A 671 9.63 -13.78 -9.36
N VAL A 672 9.65 -14.39 -8.18
CA VAL A 672 9.23 -15.76 -7.99
C VAL A 672 8.45 -15.85 -6.68
N PRO A 673 7.33 -16.61 -6.63
CA PRO A 673 6.58 -16.81 -5.41
C PRO A 673 7.43 -17.44 -4.28
N PRO A 674 7.19 -17.07 -3.02
CA PRO A 674 7.85 -17.71 -1.86
C PRO A 674 7.69 -19.24 -1.83
N VAL A 675 6.57 -19.78 -2.31
CA VAL A 675 6.38 -21.23 -2.38
C VAL A 675 7.39 -21.92 -3.30
N ALA A 676 7.82 -21.26 -4.37
CA ALA A 676 8.85 -21.77 -5.26
C ALA A 676 10.24 -21.69 -4.61
N GLU A 677 10.57 -20.60 -3.93
CA GLU A 677 11.81 -20.50 -3.14
C GLU A 677 11.91 -21.59 -2.05
N LEU A 678 10.81 -21.93 -1.35
CA LEU A 678 10.77 -23.03 -0.37
C LEU A 678 10.99 -24.41 -1.02
N LYS A 679 10.44 -24.62 -2.23
CA LYS A 679 10.65 -25.87 -2.98
C LYS A 679 12.13 -26.04 -3.35
N MET A 680 12.79 -24.96 -3.78
CA MET A 680 14.23 -24.98 -4.06
C MET A 680 15.04 -25.37 -2.83
N LEU A 681 14.75 -24.80 -1.65
CA LEU A 681 15.43 -25.16 -0.40
C LEU A 681 15.25 -26.64 -0.05
N ARG A 682 14.03 -27.19 -0.23
CA ARG A 682 13.76 -28.61 -0.02
C ARG A 682 14.52 -29.49 -1.01
N SER A 683 14.66 -29.05 -2.26
CA SER A 683 15.40 -29.79 -3.28
C SER A 683 16.88 -29.88 -2.91
N LEU A 684 17.51 -28.75 -2.56
CA LEU A 684 18.90 -28.71 -2.06
C LEU A 684 19.12 -29.68 -0.88
N GLN A 685 18.19 -29.72 0.08
CA GLN A 685 18.29 -30.64 1.22
C GLN A 685 18.31 -32.12 0.80
N LYS A 686 17.48 -32.50 -0.19
CA LYS A 686 17.45 -33.87 -0.72
C LYS A 686 18.72 -34.21 -1.49
N GLN A 687 19.29 -33.24 -2.22
CA GLN A 687 20.54 -33.41 -2.95
C GLN A 687 21.71 -33.66 -1.99
N ILE A 688 21.81 -32.86 -0.92
CA ILE A 688 22.81 -33.05 0.13
C ILE A 688 22.70 -34.47 0.69
N LEU A 689 21.50 -34.90 1.08
CA LEU A 689 21.28 -36.27 1.60
C LEU A 689 21.73 -37.34 0.60
N SER A 690 21.34 -37.23 -0.66
CA SER A 690 21.70 -38.20 -1.70
C SER A 690 23.22 -38.29 -1.88
N ARG A 691 23.92 -37.15 -1.94
CA ARG A 691 25.38 -37.11 -2.09
C ARG A 691 26.09 -37.65 -0.85
N THR A 692 25.58 -37.37 0.35
CA THR A 692 26.12 -37.93 1.59
C THR A 692 26.04 -39.45 1.59
N LEU A 693 24.93 -40.03 1.12
CA LEU A 693 24.79 -41.49 1.02
C LEU A 693 25.80 -42.09 0.02
N ILE A 694 25.95 -41.49 -1.17
CA ILE A 694 26.92 -41.93 -2.18
C ILE A 694 28.36 -41.88 -1.63
N LEU A 695 28.73 -40.81 -0.91
CA LEU A 695 30.06 -40.69 -0.31
C LEU A 695 30.28 -41.72 0.81
N ASN A 696 29.27 -42.01 1.64
CA ASN A 696 29.37 -42.99 2.72
C ASN A 696 29.57 -44.43 2.21
N GLU A 697 29.13 -44.74 0.99
CA GLU A 697 29.31 -46.05 0.37
C GLU A 697 30.72 -46.25 -0.20
N GLN A 698 31.52 -45.17 -0.33
CA GLN A 698 32.89 -45.25 -0.82
C GLN A 698 33.82 -45.86 0.24
N LYS A 699 34.61 -46.88 -0.16
CA LYS A 699 35.65 -47.51 0.67
C LYS A 699 37.04 -47.09 0.16
N PRO A 700 37.60 -45.96 0.61
CA PRO A 700 38.90 -45.50 0.14
C PRO A 700 40.03 -46.43 0.63
N GLY A 701 40.79 -47.00 -0.30
CA GLY A 701 41.94 -47.87 0.00
C GLY A 701 43.27 -47.14 0.19
N ALA A 702 43.35 -45.84 -0.15
CA ALA A 702 44.56 -45.02 -0.10
C ALA A 702 44.34 -43.73 0.72
N GLU A 703 45.39 -43.23 1.39
CA GLU A 703 45.32 -42.04 2.25
C GLU A 703 44.89 -40.78 1.49
N SER A 704 45.33 -40.60 0.25
CA SER A 704 44.92 -39.50 -0.62
C SER A 704 43.43 -39.54 -0.98
N ALA A 705 42.86 -40.74 -1.12
CA ALA A 705 41.42 -40.93 -1.33
C ALA A 705 40.61 -40.65 -0.05
N LEU A 706 41.16 -40.98 1.13
CA LEU A 706 40.56 -40.62 2.42
C LEU A 706 40.53 -39.10 2.63
N GLN A 707 41.61 -38.39 2.27
CA GLN A 707 41.65 -36.93 2.35
C GLN A 707 40.65 -36.27 1.39
N GLN A 708 40.48 -36.83 0.18
CA GLN A 708 39.47 -36.34 -0.75
C GLN A 708 38.05 -36.55 -0.23
N LEU A 709 37.75 -37.73 0.31
CA LEU A 709 36.45 -38.04 0.91
C LEU A 709 36.10 -37.10 2.07
N ARG A 710 37.08 -36.76 2.92
CA ARG A 710 36.89 -35.76 3.99
C ARG A 710 36.53 -34.38 3.44
N ARG A 711 37.26 -33.90 2.43
CA ARG A 711 36.95 -32.60 1.77
C ARG A 711 35.55 -32.59 1.17
N ASP A 712 35.12 -33.69 0.57
CA ASP A 712 33.79 -33.80 -0.03
C ASP A 712 32.68 -33.80 1.05
N HIS A 713 32.92 -34.41 2.22
CA HIS A 713 32.02 -34.30 3.38
C HIS A 713 31.98 -32.89 3.98
N ASP A 714 33.11 -32.21 4.11
CA ASP A 714 33.19 -30.84 4.62
C ASP A 714 32.38 -29.89 3.72
N LEU A 715 32.51 -30.02 2.39
CA LEU A 715 31.73 -29.24 1.42
C LEU A 715 30.22 -29.46 1.58
N LEU A 716 29.77 -30.70 1.78
CA LEU A 716 28.35 -30.99 2.03
C LEU A 716 27.86 -30.39 3.36
N SER A 717 28.72 -30.36 4.39
CA SER A 717 28.43 -29.73 5.68
C SER A 717 28.25 -28.21 5.55
N GLU A 718 29.12 -27.54 4.80
CA GLU A 718 29.02 -26.10 4.51
C GLU A 718 27.71 -25.77 3.75
N ARG A 719 27.37 -26.59 2.75
CA ARG A 719 26.10 -26.44 2.00
C ARG A 719 24.89 -26.64 2.90
N GLN A 720 24.94 -27.61 3.81
CA GLN A 720 23.89 -27.84 4.81
C GLN A 720 23.71 -26.63 5.74
N ALA A 721 24.80 -25.99 6.16
CA ALA A 721 24.76 -24.75 6.94
C ALA A 721 24.14 -23.60 6.14
N LYS A 722 24.46 -23.49 4.85
CA LYS A 722 23.91 -22.46 3.95
C LYS A 722 22.39 -22.63 3.73
N VAL A 723 21.92 -23.86 3.51
CA VAL A 723 20.47 -24.17 3.44
C VAL A 723 19.74 -23.79 4.73
N LYS A 724 20.33 -24.10 5.89
CA LYS A 724 19.79 -23.69 7.19
C LYS A 724 19.67 -22.17 7.32
N ASN A 725 20.69 -21.42 6.91
CA ASN A 725 20.68 -19.95 6.98
C ASN A 725 19.61 -19.35 6.05
N MET A 726 19.55 -19.78 4.79
CA MET A 726 18.51 -19.33 3.85
C MET A 726 17.09 -19.63 4.34
N THR A 727 16.90 -20.80 4.95
CA THR A 727 15.59 -21.18 5.54
C THR A 727 15.21 -20.22 6.67
N ARG A 728 16.16 -19.80 7.50
CA ARG A 728 15.93 -18.84 8.58
C ARG A 728 15.61 -17.45 8.05
N GLU A 729 16.38 -16.94 7.09
CA GLU A 729 16.13 -15.64 6.45
C GLU A 729 14.76 -15.59 5.78
N MET A 730 14.38 -16.67 5.10
CA MET A 730 13.08 -16.78 4.47
C MET A 730 11.93 -16.78 5.48
N ALA A 731 12.09 -17.46 6.62
CA ALA A 731 11.11 -17.45 7.70
C ALA A 731 10.92 -16.04 8.29
N GLU A 732 12.00 -15.28 8.49
CA GLU A 732 11.92 -13.89 8.96
C GLU A 732 11.26 -12.96 7.94
N LYS A 733 11.57 -13.11 6.65
CA LYS A 733 10.93 -12.35 5.58
C LYS A 733 9.43 -12.63 5.49
N MET A 734 9.02 -13.89 5.61
CA MET A 734 7.60 -14.27 5.62
C MET A 734 6.85 -13.69 6.83
N LYS A 735 7.49 -13.63 8.01
CA LYS A 735 6.93 -12.94 9.19
C LYS A 735 6.76 -11.43 8.93
N ALA A 736 7.77 -10.76 8.37
CA ALA A 736 7.70 -9.34 8.06
C ALA A 736 6.59 -9.02 7.04
N GLN A 737 6.41 -9.87 6.02
CA GLN A 737 5.34 -9.73 5.05
C GLN A 737 3.94 -9.94 5.67
N SER A 738 3.81 -10.84 6.66
CA SER A 738 2.55 -11.04 7.39
C SER A 738 2.18 -9.89 8.32
N MET A 739 3.17 -9.19 8.89
CA MET A 739 2.92 -8.01 9.75
C MET A 739 2.49 -6.77 8.95
N HIS A 740 2.86 -6.67 7.67
CA HIS A 740 2.39 -5.60 6.78
C HIS A 740 0.96 -5.81 6.27
N HIS A 741 0.35 -6.99 6.50
CA HIS A 741 -1.03 -7.34 6.12
C HIS A 741 -1.95 -7.50 7.35
N GLY A 742 -1.64 -6.83 8.48
CA GLY A 742 -2.49 -6.83 9.67
C GLY A 742 -3.87 -6.20 9.42
N PRO A 743 -4.90 -6.55 10.22
CA PRO A 743 -6.30 -6.22 9.96
C PRO A 743 -6.58 -4.75 10.27
N GLY A 744 -6.26 -3.87 9.33
CA GLY A 744 -6.58 -2.43 9.37
C GLY A 744 -7.41 -1.96 8.18
N GLY A 745 -8.02 -2.88 7.43
CA GLY A 745 -8.88 -2.59 6.29
C GLY A 745 -10.06 -3.55 6.26
N MET A 746 -10.98 -3.39 7.21
CA MET A 746 -12.39 -3.71 7.00
C MET A 746 -13.18 -2.42 7.04
#